data_AF-A0A2D4SP81-F1
#
_entry.id   AF-A0A2D4SP81-F1
#
_cell.length_a   1.000
_cell.length_b   1.000
_cell.length_c   1.000
_cell.angle_alpha   90.00
_cell.angle_beta   90.00
_cell.angle_gamma   90.00
#
_symmetry.space_group_name_H-M   'P 1'
#
loop_
_entity.id
_entity.type
_entity.pdbx_description
1 polymer ?
#
loop_
_entity_poly.entity_id
_entity_poly.type
_entity_poly.pdbx_seq_one_letter_code
_entity_poly.pdbx_strand_id
1 'polypeptide(L)'
;MIKTSAKALKILFFASCLMLTVACDTSSNPSMNDQDNGLDEVDMLDSNVNAQLDDMSVIMNQPNILEFLSKGDPTLARFSKGCFRLKLKDHTEEPYWLSGQDAPTVSTDESSAVSLYFQATSLGEYLLYNPTHQYLTWSDQAFAWQSQLNADPSGYSGGEWALQTTSFPNEFSLVLQKEAKALSYVNDSLGLSVRSNEVFRVELVEADGCSAHPELSIDAQGVVERGTFEDGDLFGIVDTHSHIVSNLGFGSGVHGSAFHRLGVTHALNSCVDNHGEDGKLDLWGYFVDQVSTNDINLLTQTLLTGRVPEFNHDTDGYPNFTDWPNAPYSSTHQTQYYRWIERAWLGGLRLIVQHAVANQVICELQSAKHPLSDRFECDEMVNVRRSIDSIYEMERYIDAQYGGVGKGFFRVVKSADEARTVIAEGKLAIVLGIETSKLFNCAHTVIPERPSCTPEEVTTELDHLYELGIRVLFPVHKYDNAFSAGDGARGVLEIANLINGGHFSSFVEDCDIAAPNLADHGSVAFGGLNRPRDIFGGEAPIDISAFADNPIATLAPLLPDLSSGSLEGNYCRNHGLTDLGRHLIREMMARGMLIEMDHFSRRAYAEVFTTLEEAGYPAIGSHGHNFGGKIYEIGGVSRVRFQRCQREGQPGYIAHELTERLEDLMQAGAYPAEGFGLDLNGFAGYPKPRFGVNSPCREPQTSPVIYPFTSYAGDISFTEPTIAERRLDFNNEGLVHLGLLPELIEDLRRGGASDQDLEPLFRSAEGYLRMWRRAERWAALR
;
A
#
# COMPACT_ATOMS: atom_id res chain seq x y z
N MET A 1 -27.75 -24.80 4.08
CA MET A 1 -28.46 -23.66 4.68
C MET A 1 -28.92 -22.75 3.56
N ILE A 2 -30.22 -22.67 3.28
CA ILE A 2 -30.80 -21.84 2.20
C ILE A 2 -31.89 -20.98 2.83
N LYS A 3 -31.53 -19.83 3.42
CA LYS A 3 -32.45 -18.76 3.83
C LYS A 3 -31.69 -17.43 3.98
N THR A 4 -31.14 -16.89 2.91
CA THR A 4 -30.66 -15.49 2.88
C THR A 4 -30.78 -14.80 1.52
N SER A 5 -31.31 -15.45 0.48
CA SER A 5 -31.41 -14.85 -0.87
C SER A 5 -32.77 -14.18 -1.19
N ALA A 6 -33.70 -14.11 -0.23
CA ALA A 6 -35.05 -13.57 -0.49
C ALA A 6 -35.19 -12.04 -0.29
N LYS A 7 -34.17 -11.34 0.22
CA LYS A 7 -34.18 -9.87 0.36
C LYS A 7 -33.51 -9.14 -0.82
N ALA A 8 -32.48 -9.73 -1.45
CA ALA A 8 -31.84 -9.16 -2.63
C ALA A 8 -32.76 -9.21 -3.88
N LEU A 9 -33.58 -10.25 -4.02
CA LEU A 9 -34.46 -10.42 -5.18
C LEU A 9 -35.67 -9.46 -5.19
N LYS A 10 -36.05 -8.87 -4.05
CA LYS A 10 -37.14 -7.88 -3.98
C LYS A 10 -36.70 -6.48 -4.39
N ILE A 11 -35.41 -6.17 -4.35
CA ILE A 11 -34.86 -4.88 -4.77
C ILE A 11 -34.69 -4.86 -6.30
N LEU A 12 -34.32 -5.99 -6.93
CA LEU A 12 -34.29 -6.11 -8.39
C LEU A 12 -35.67 -6.10 -9.07
N PHE A 13 -36.72 -6.57 -8.38
CA PHE A 13 -38.08 -6.62 -8.95
C PHE A 13 -38.78 -5.25 -8.99
N PHE A 14 -38.41 -4.31 -8.11
CA PHE A 14 -38.95 -2.94 -8.14
C PHE A 14 -38.27 -2.07 -9.21
N ALA A 15 -37.00 -2.31 -9.51
CA ALA A 15 -36.29 -1.62 -10.59
C ALA A 15 -36.74 -2.08 -12.00
N SER A 16 -37.20 -3.33 -12.13
CA SER A 16 -37.62 -3.90 -13.44
C SER A 16 -39.06 -3.56 -13.84
N CYS A 17 -39.90 -3.04 -12.92
CA CYS A 17 -41.29 -2.69 -13.22
C CYS A 17 -41.47 -1.26 -13.76
N LEU A 18 -40.43 -0.43 -13.72
CA LEU A 18 -40.46 0.95 -14.23
C LEU A 18 -39.94 1.09 -15.68
N MET A 19 -39.41 0.00 -16.27
CA MET A 19 -38.76 -0.01 -17.59
C MET A 19 -39.58 -0.71 -18.71
N LEU A 20 -40.79 -1.20 -18.42
CA LEU A 20 -41.63 -1.91 -19.40
C LEU A 20 -43.05 -1.34 -19.45
N THR A 21 -43.21 -0.14 -20.01
CA THR A 21 -44.53 0.33 -20.50
C THR A 21 -44.45 1.25 -21.75
N VAL A 22 -43.32 1.31 -22.45
CA VAL A 22 -43.24 2.06 -23.73
C VAL A 22 -42.53 1.24 -24.80
N ALA A 23 -43.25 0.27 -25.38
CA ALA A 23 -43.07 -0.19 -26.75
C ALA A 23 -44.11 -1.28 -27.06
N CYS A 24 -45.30 -0.89 -27.51
CA CYS A 24 -46.01 -1.66 -28.53
C CYS A 24 -47.08 -0.81 -29.21
N ASP A 25 -47.03 -0.88 -30.54
CA ASP A 25 -48.07 -0.62 -31.53
C ASP A 25 -48.37 0.80 -32.02
N THR A 26 -47.70 1.14 -33.14
CA THR A 26 -48.30 1.94 -34.21
C THR A 26 -48.35 1.11 -35.49
N SER A 27 -49.53 0.61 -35.88
CA SER A 27 -50.15 0.89 -37.19
C SER A 27 -51.44 0.09 -37.43
N SER A 28 -52.59 0.77 -37.49
CA SER A 28 -53.41 0.89 -38.72
C SER A 28 -54.82 1.48 -38.46
N ASN A 29 -55.04 2.70 -39.01
CA ASN A 29 -56.26 3.22 -39.65
C ASN A 29 -57.53 3.58 -38.82
N PRO A 30 -58.41 4.48 -39.34
CA PRO A 30 -58.83 5.66 -38.59
C PRO A 30 -60.36 5.86 -38.51
N SER A 31 -60.76 6.94 -37.85
CA SER A 31 -61.90 7.82 -38.14
C SER A 31 -63.05 7.91 -37.11
N MET A 32 -63.58 9.14 -37.06
CA MET A 32 -64.87 9.62 -36.56
C MET A 32 -64.97 9.95 -35.06
N ASN A 33 -65.02 11.25 -34.73
CA ASN A 33 -66.23 12.09 -34.50
C ASN A 33 -66.87 11.73 -33.14
N ASP A 34 -67.27 12.63 -32.25
CA ASP A 34 -67.51 14.07 -32.25
C ASP A 34 -67.92 14.39 -30.78
N GLN A 35 -67.77 15.65 -30.34
CA GLN A 35 -68.51 16.28 -29.21
C GLN A 35 -68.19 15.90 -27.75
N ASP A 36 -68.24 16.78 -26.75
CA ASP A 36 -68.23 18.25 -26.63
C ASP A 36 -68.18 18.56 -25.11
N ASN A 37 -67.57 19.70 -24.77
CA ASN A 37 -67.72 20.53 -23.55
C ASN A 37 -67.20 20.10 -22.16
N GLY A 38 -66.30 20.95 -21.64
CA GLY A 38 -66.26 21.32 -20.21
C GLY A 38 -64.91 21.78 -19.66
N LEU A 39 -64.62 23.08 -19.78
CA LEU A 39 -63.48 23.85 -19.22
C LEU A 39 -63.37 23.70 -17.67
N ASP A 40 -62.24 23.80 -16.96
CA ASP A 40 -61.21 24.86 -16.90
C ASP A 40 -59.88 24.35 -16.25
N GLU A 41 -58.76 24.99 -16.64
CA GLU A 41 -57.44 25.19 -15.96
C GLU A 41 -56.76 24.04 -15.18
N VAL A 42 -55.69 23.42 -15.75
CA VAL A 42 -54.37 23.17 -15.08
C VAL A 42 -53.25 22.97 -16.16
N ASP A 43 -52.17 23.73 -15.99
CA ASP A 43 -50.75 23.58 -16.38
C ASP A 43 -50.25 23.43 -17.83
N MET A 44 -49.54 24.49 -18.23
CA MET A 44 -48.39 24.43 -19.13
C MET A 44 -47.14 23.90 -18.38
N LEU A 45 -46.83 22.61 -18.50
CA LEU A 45 -45.50 22.06 -18.24
C LEU A 45 -45.34 20.75 -19.01
N ASP A 46 -44.87 20.79 -20.26
CA ASP A 46 -44.27 19.58 -20.87
C ASP A 46 -43.38 19.86 -22.09
N SER A 47 -42.28 20.61 -21.88
CA SER A 47 -41.20 20.69 -22.86
C SER A 47 -39.78 20.61 -22.25
N ASN A 48 -39.65 20.19 -20.99
CA ASN A 48 -38.35 20.07 -20.31
C ASN A 48 -37.97 18.65 -19.87
N VAL A 49 -38.81 17.64 -20.09
CA VAL A 49 -38.54 16.27 -19.59
C VAL A 49 -37.71 15.44 -20.59
N ASN A 50 -37.81 15.70 -21.89
CA ASN A 50 -37.10 14.90 -22.90
C ASN A 50 -35.67 15.38 -23.24
N ALA A 51 -35.21 16.52 -22.71
CA ALA A 51 -33.82 16.95 -22.85
C ALA A 51 -32.94 16.52 -21.67
N GLN A 52 -33.51 16.02 -20.57
CA GLN A 52 -32.78 15.56 -19.38
C GLN A 52 -32.57 14.04 -19.32
N LEU A 53 -33.20 13.26 -20.20
CA LEU A 53 -33.09 11.80 -20.20
C LEU A 53 -31.99 11.27 -21.12
N ASP A 54 -31.61 12.00 -22.17
CA ASP A 54 -30.45 11.66 -22.99
C ASP A 54 -29.11 12.00 -22.29
N ASP A 55 -29.12 12.89 -21.28
CA ASP A 55 -27.95 13.24 -20.48
C ASP A 55 -27.68 12.23 -19.33
N MET A 56 -28.67 11.41 -18.94
CA MET A 56 -28.52 10.43 -17.85
C MET A 56 -27.93 9.08 -18.29
N SER A 57 -28.01 8.73 -19.57
CA SER A 57 -27.41 7.47 -20.08
C SER A 57 -25.89 7.57 -20.29
N VAL A 58 -25.37 8.79 -20.45
CA VAL A 58 -23.93 9.10 -20.52
C VAL A 58 -23.29 9.16 -19.12
N ILE A 59 -24.10 9.39 -18.08
CA ILE A 59 -23.68 9.48 -16.69
C ILE A 59 -23.53 8.09 -16.02
N MET A 60 -24.32 7.08 -16.43
CA MET A 60 -24.27 5.75 -15.79
C MET A 60 -23.16 4.80 -16.28
N ASN A 61 -22.34 5.21 -17.26
CA ASN A 61 -21.21 4.40 -17.78
C ASN A 61 -19.83 5.00 -17.45
N GLN A 62 -19.75 5.93 -16.51
CA GLN A 62 -18.49 6.35 -15.91
C GLN A 62 -18.32 5.57 -14.59
N PRO A 63 -17.19 4.87 -14.35
CA PRO A 63 -16.86 4.54 -12.98
C PRO A 63 -16.71 5.88 -12.24
N ASN A 64 -17.31 6.03 -11.06
CA ASN A 64 -17.10 7.16 -10.13
C ASN A 64 -18.10 8.32 -10.05
N ILE A 65 -19.40 8.02 -9.89
CA ILE A 65 -20.36 9.02 -9.36
C ILE A 65 -20.35 9.10 -7.83
N LEU A 66 -20.07 8.01 -7.12
CA LEU A 66 -19.85 8.03 -5.67
C LEU A 66 -18.51 8.70 -5.28
N GLU A 67 -17.51 8.66 -6.15
CA GLU A 67 -16.23 9.36 -5.96
C GLU A 67 -16.34 10.89 -6.22
N PHE A 68 -17.40 11.34 -6.88
CA PHE A 68 -17.66 12.77 -7.10
C PHE A 68 -18.47 13.39 -5.95
N LEU A 69 -19.25 12.58 -5.21
CA LEU A 69 -20.02 13.02 -4.04
C LEU A 69 -19.23 12.96 -2.72
N SER A 70 -18.03 12.35 -2.70
CA SER A 70 -17.16 12.26 -1.51
C SER A 70 -15.97 13.24 -1.50
N LYS A 71 -15.82 14.08 -2.53
CA LYS A 71 -14.76 15.11 -2.55
C LYS A 71 -15.30 16.39 -1.92
N GLY A 72 -15.25 16.43 -0.58
CA GLY A 72 -15.50 17.66 0.19
C GLY A 72 -14.70 18.84 -0.36
N ASP A 73 -15.22 20.07 -0.20
CA ASP A 73 -14.53 21.27 -0.65
C ASP A 73 -13.10 21.30 -0.09
N PRO A 74 -12.05 21.22 -0.94
CA PRO A 74 -10.68 21.07 -0.49
C PRO A 74 -10.19 22.28 0.31
N THR A 75 -10.86 23.44 0.19
CA THR A 75 -10.55 24.63 1.00
C THR A 75 -10.92 24.46 2.47
N LEU A 76 -11.78 23.49 2.79
CA LEU A 76 -12.20 23.23 4.16
C LEU A 76 -11.11 22.54 4.98
N ALA A 77 -10.17 21.83 4.33
CA ALA A 77 -9.02 21.19 4.98
C ALA A 77 -8.21 22.12 5.90
N ARG A 78 -8.28 23.44 5.70
CA ARG A 78 -7.65 24.47 6.55
C ARG A 78 -8.02 24.40 8.04
N PHE A 79 -9.12 23.75 8.40
CA PHE A 79 -9.54 23.59 9.80
C PHE A 79 -8.88 22.40 10.50
N SER A 80 -8.09 21.60 9.78
CA SER A 80 -7.33 20.48 10.34
C SER A 80 -6.40 20.95 11.45
N LYS A 81 -6.39 20.20 12.56
CA LYS A 81 -5.60 20.46 13.77
C LYS A 81 -5.93 21.77 14.48
N GLY A 82 -7.04 22.42 14.12
CA GLY A 82 -7.53 23.62 14.80
C GLY A 82 -8.36 23.31 16.05
N CYS A 83 -8.51 24.32 16.91
CA CYS A 83 -9.30 24.26 18.14
C CYS A 83 -10.49 25.22 18.03
N PHE A 84 -11.72 24.66 18.08
CA PHE A 84 -12.94 25.43 17.83
C PHE A 84 -14.05 25.09 18.82
N ARG A 85 -14.89 26.08 19.12
CA ARG A 85 -16.23 25.90 19.69
C ARG A 85 -17.26 26.00 18.57
N LEU A 86 -18.31 25.18 18.61
CA LEU A 86 -19.35 25.19 17.59
C LEU A 86 -20.50 26.09 18.02
N LYS A 87 -20.72 27.16 17.27
CA LYS A 87 -21.92 28.00 17.38
C LYS A 87 -22.92 27.54 16.32
N LEU A 88 -24.10 27.15 16.78
CA LEU A 88 -25.13 26.49 15.99
C LEU A 88 -26.32 27.45 15.83
N LYS A 89 -26.74 27.71 14.59
CA LYS A 89 -27.90 28.55 14.26
C LYS A 89 -28.95 27.68 13.58
N ASP A 90 -30.15 27.65 14.14
CA ASP A 90 -31.28 26.98 13.51
C ASP A 90 -32.04 27.93 12.57
N HIS A 91 -33.25 27.53 12.13
CA HIS A 91 -34.10 28.36 11.27
C HIS A 91 -34.68 29.60 11.99
N THR A 92 -34.60 29.67 13.33
CA THR A 92 -35.03 30.83 14.12
C THR A 92 -33.93 31.87 14.28
N GLU A 93 -32.71 31.56 13.82
CA GLU A 93 -31.50 32.38 13.95
C GLU A 93 -30.98 32.57 15.38
N GLU A 94 -31.60 31.89 16.36
CA GLU A 94 -31.13 31.91 17.75
C GLU A 94 -29.80 31.13 17.88
N PRO A 95 -28.78 31.72 18.54
CA PRO A 95 -27.47 31.07 18.67
C PRO A 95 -27.48 30.06 19.81
N TYR A 96 -27.21 28.82 19.46
CA TYR A 96 -26.87 27.74 20.39
C TYR A 96 -25.38 27.45 20.35
N TRP A 97 -24.88 26.77 21.37
CA TRP A 97 -23.52 26.27 21.47
C TRP A 97 -23.54 24.78 21.77
N LEU A 98 -22.69 24.02 21.08
CA LEU A 98 -22.46 22.62 21.45
C LEU A 98 -21.81 22.58 22.84
N SER A 99 -22.47 21.88 23.76
CA SER A 99 -22.16 21.87 25.20
C SER A 99 -22.31 20.46 25.79
N GLY A 100 -22.16 20.35 27.11
CA GLY A 100 -22.39 19.15 27.91
C GLY A 100 -21.13 18.30 28.07
N GLN A 101 -20.69 18.11 29.33
CA GLN A 101 -19.52 17.27 29.64
C GLN A 101 -19.86 15.78 29.66
N ASP A 102 -21.01 15.41 30.23
CA ASP A 102 -21.42 14.00 30.34
C ASP A 102 -22.04 13.46 29.04
N ALA A 103 -22.80 14.31 28.34
CA ALA A 103 -23.41 13.99 27.06
C ALA A 103 -23.48 15.24 26.17
N PRO A 104 -23.31 15.11 24.84
CA PRO A 104 -23.43 16.24 23.93
C PRO A 104 -24.85 16.82 23.97
N THR A 105 -24.96 18.13 24.18
CA THR A 105 -26.21 18.87 24.20
C THR A 105 -26.02 20.26 23.57
N VAL A 106 -27.07 21.06 23.53
CA VAL A 106 -27.01 22.46 23.11
C VAL A 106 -27.36 23.40 24.26
N SER A 107 -26.70 24.55 24.31
CA SER A 107 -26.90 25.59 25.32
C SER A 107 -26.90 26.97 24.69
N THR A 108 -27.69 27.90 25.23
CA THR A 108 -27.63 29.32 24.82
C THR A 108 -26.51 30.07 25.53
N ASP A 109 -25.87 29.46 26.53
CA ASP A 109 -24.74 30.04 27.28
C ASP A 109 -23.41 29.66 26.63
N GLU A 110 -22.74 30.64 26.02
CA GLU A 110 -21.43 30.46 25.39
C GLU A 110 -20.38 29.92 26.37
N SER A 111 -20.45 30.28 27.65
CA SER A 111 -19.46 29.84 28.64
C SER A 111 -19.50 28.33 28.92
N SER A 112 -20.58 27.67 28.51
CA SER A 112 -20.75 26.23 28.60
C SER A 112 -20.27 25.47 27.35
N ALA A 113 -19.80 26.16 26.31
CA ALA A 113 -19.39 25.55 25.05
C ALA A 113 -18.14 24.69 25.19
N VAL A 114 -18.13 23.52 24.54
CA VAL A 114 -16.99 22.60 24.54
C VAL A 114 -16.01 22.99 23.43
N SER A 115 -14.73 23.12 23.77
CA SER A 115 -13.65 23.26 22.79
C SER A 115 -13.36 21.91 22.14
N LEU A 116 -13.27 21.87 20.81
CA LEU A 116 -13.06 20.66 20.03
C LEU A 116 -11.84 20.81 19.13
N TYR A 117 -10.95 19.82 19.21
CA TYR A 117 -9.87 19.64 18.27
C TYR A 117 -10.41 18.97 17.01
N PHE A 118 -10.13 19.58 15.85
CA PHE A 118 -10.56 19.08 14.55
C PHE A 118 -9.47 18.21 13.95
N GLN A 119 -9.53 16.90 14.18
CA GLN A 119 -8.58 15.96 13.58
C GLN A 119 -9.09 15.56 12.20
N ALA A 120 -8.37 15.91 11.14
CA ALA A 120 -8.78 15.51 9.81
C ALA A 120 -8.70 13.98 9.63
N THR A 121 -9.79 13.40 9.11
CA THR A 121 -9.84 12.02 8.63
C THR A 121 -9.65 11.93 7.12
N SER A 122 -10.02 13.00 6.41
CA SER A 122 -9.73 13.23 4.99
C SER A 122 -10.04 14.70 4.64
N LEU A 123 -9.98 15.09 3.36
CA LEU A 123 -10.20 16.49 2.95
C LEU A 123 -11.63 16.98 3.27
N GLY A 124 -11.72 17.91 4.23
CA GLY A 124 -12.98 18.48 4.71
C GLY A 124 -13.76 17.57 5.67
N GLU A 125 -13.17 16.46 6.12
CA GLU A 125 -13.77 15.52 7.06
C GLU A 125 -12.96 15.44 8.35
N TYR A 126 -13.66 15.41 9.49
CA TYR A 126 -13.06 15.56 10.81
C TYR A 126 -13.62 14.60 11.85
N LEU A 127 -12.75 14.14 12.74
CA LEU A 127 -13.13 13.77 14.10
C LEU A 127 -13.13 15.02 14.96
N LEU A 128 -14.16 15.15 15.80
CA LEU A 128 -14.30 16.25 16.74
C LEU A 128 -13.96 15.76 18.14
N TYR A 129 -12.77 16.11 18.62
CA TYR A 129 -12.17 15.54 19.83
C TYR A 129 -12.15 16.55 20.98
N ASN A 130 -12.75 16.19 22.11
CA ASN A 130 -12.92 17.09 23.24
C ASN A 130 -11.71 17.06 24.20
N PRO A 131 -11.63 17.96 25.20
CA PRO A 131 -10.48 18.03 26.12
C PRO A 131 -10.39 16.83 27.08
N THR A 132 -11.45 16.03 27.19
CA THR A 132 -11.51 14.80 27.99
C THR A 132 -11.23 13.54 27.17
N HIS A 133 -10.64 13.70 25.98
CA HIS A 133 -10.16 12.62 25.13
C HIS A 133 -11.28 11.75 24.52
N GLN A 134 -12.40 12.38 24.16
CA GLN A 134 -13.57 11.71 23.59
C GLN A 134 -14.02 12.38 22.28
N TYR A 135 -14.55 11.56 21.38
CA TYR A 135 -15.10 11.95 20.09
C TYR A 135 -16.58 12.33 20.22
N LEU A 136 -17.03 13.35 19.48
CA LEU A 136 -18.45 13.56 19.23
C LEU A 136 -18.95 12.48 18.27
N THR A 137 -19.83 11.61 18.74
CA THR A 137 -20.35 10.51 17.93
C THR A 137 -21.87 10.45 17.92
N TRP A 138 -22.38 9.72 16.93
CA TRP A 138 -23.75 9.24 16.86
C TRP A 138 -23.75 7.70 16.83
N SER A 139 -24.38 7.09 17.84
CA SER A 139 -24.56 5.65 17.93
C SER A 139 -25.87 5.34 18.62
N ASP A 140 -26.52 4.23 18.27
CA ASP A 140 -27.78 3.81 18.90
C ASP A 140 -28.87 4.90 18.93
N GLN A 141 -28.93 5.69 17.84
CA GLN A 141 -29.87 6.80 17.65
C GLN A 141 -29.72 7.96 18.65
N ALA A 142 -28.53 8.13 19.25
CA ALA A 142 -28.24 9.22 20.16
C ALA A 142 -26.81 9.76 19.98
N PHE A 143 -26.63 11.02 20.41
CA PHE A 143 -25.30 11.62 20.54
C PHE A 143 -24.60 11.13 21.80
N ALA A 144 -23.29 10.90 21.70
CA ALA A 144 -22.46 10.48 22.81
C ALA A 144 -21.05 11.06 22.71
N TRP A 145 -20.38 11.16 23.87
CA TRP A 145 -18.93 11.30 23.96
C TRP A 145 -18.31 9.91 24.11
N GLN A 146 -17.56 9.46 23.11
CA GLN A 146 -16.94 8.13 23.13
C GLN A 146 -15.42 8.23 23.12
N SER A 147 -14.72 7.48 23.97
CA SER A 147 -13.25 7.42 23.98
C SER A 147 -12.68 6.54 22.88
N GLN A 148 -13.51 5.70 22.26
CA GLN A 148 -13.13 4.78 21.21
C GLN A 148 -14.13 4.83 20.06
N LEU A 149 -13.63 4.65 18.85
CA LEU A 149 -14.42 4.58 17.63
C LEU A 149 -14.35 3.16 17.06
N ASN A 150 -15.51 2.63 16.71
CA ASN A 150 -15.60 1.41 15.92
C ASN A 150 -15.95 1.81 14.48
N ALA A 151 -15.10 1.45 13.52
CA ALA A 151 -15.50 1.46 12.11
C ALA A 151 -16.48 0.31 11.86
N ASP A 152 -17.59 0.57 11.18
CA ASP A 152 -18.59 -0.45 10.86
C ASP A 152 -18.34 -1.06 9.46
N PRO A 153 -19.17 -2.03 9.01
CA PRO A 153 -19.01 -2.64 7.68
C PRO A 153 -19.13 -1.69 6.48
N SER A 154 -19.71 -0.48 6.65
CA SER A 154 -19.74 0.57 5.62
C SER A 154 -18.40 1.31 5.49
N GLY A 155 -17.46 1.05 6.40
CA GLY A 155 -16.13 1.66 6.45
C GLY A 155 -16.04 2.93 7.29
N TYR A 156 -17.16 3.57 7.63
CA TYR A 156 -17.17 4.77 8.47
C TYR A 156 -17.51 4.46 9.94
N SER A 157 -16.94 5.25 10.83
CA SER A 157 -17.26 5.29 12.25
C SER A 157 -18.45 6.20 12.54
N GLY A 158 -19.00 6.12 13.75
CA GLY A 158 -20.02 7.05 14.23
C GLY A 158 -19.52 8.47 14.50
N GLY A 159 -18.24 8.77 14.27
CA GLY A 159 -17.61 10.05 14.62
C GLY A 159 -16.96 10.81 13.46
N GLU A 160 -17.15 10.36 12.22
CA GLU A 160 -16.58 11.02 11.03
C GLU A 160 -17.55 12.05 10.44
N TRP A 161 -17.21 13.33 10.57
CA TRP A 161 -18.05 14.46 10.19
C TRP A 161 -17.49 15.22 8.99
N ALA A 162 -18.20 15.26 7.87
CA ALA A 162 -17.93 16.17 6.76
C ALA A 162 -18.39 17.58 7.09
N LEU A 163 -17.54 18.56 6.84
CA LEU A 163 -17.90 19.96 6.79
C LEU A 163 -18.34 20.30 5.36
N GLN A 164 -19.47 20.97 5.20
CA GLN A 164 -19.99 21.40 3.89
C GLN A 164 -20.28 22.89 3.90
N THR A 165 -19.96 23.58 2.80
CA THR A 165 -20.27 25.00 2.64
C THR A 165 -21.78 25.23 2.53
N THR A 166 -22.27 26.31 3.12
CA THR A 166 -23.65 26.76 2.94
C THR A 166 -23.72 27.99 2.03
N SER A 167 -24.92 28.46 1.73
CA SER A 167 -25.13 29.76 1.07
C SER A 167 -24.70 30.96 1.93
N PHE A 168 -24.43 30.74 3.23
CA PHE A 168 -24.01 31.77 4.16
C PHE A 168 -22.48 31.74 4.31
N PRO A 169 -21.79 32.86 4.07
CA PRO A 169 -20.34 32.93 4.22
C PRO A 169 -19.91 32.57 5.65
N ASN A 170 -18.90 31.72 5.77
CA ASN A 170 -18.33 31.24 7.05
C ASN A 170 -19.29 30.43 7.93
N GLU A 171 -20.42 29.99 7.39
CA GLU A 171 -21.31 29.03 8.05
C GLU A 171 -21.36 27.73 7.26
N PHE A 172 -21.32 26.62 7.98
CA PHE A 172 -21.16 25.29 7.42
C PHE A 172 -22.32 24.38 7.83
N SER A 173 -22.49 23.28 7.12
CA SER A 173 -23.25 22.13 7.62
C SER A 173 -22.27 21.05 8.06
N LEU A 174 -22.57 20.38 9.17
CA LEU A 174 -21.77 19.28 9.68
C LEU A 174 -22.52 17.97 9.44
N VAL A 175 -22.04 17.16 8.49
CA VAL A 175 -22.69 15.94 8.00
C VAL A 175 -21.98 14.70 8.53
N LEU A 176 -22.71 13.85 9.25
CA LEU A 176 -22.17 12.56 9.68
C LEU A 176 -22.09 11.61 8.47
N GLN A 177 -20.89 11.16 8.13
CA GLN A 177 -20.63 10.33 6.96
C GLN A 177 -21.44 9.03 6.98
N LYS A 178 -21.40 8.32 8.12
CA LYS A 178 -22.08 7.04 8.31
C LYS A 178 -23.59 7.09 8.05
N GLU A 179 -24.25 8.19 8.41
CA GLU A 179 -25.72 8.33 8.28
C GLU A 179 -26.14 9.16 7.06
N ALA A 180 -25.20 9.85 6.40
CA ALA A 180 -25.44 10.87 5.39
C ALA A 180 -26.49 11.91 5.84
N LYS A 181 -26.43 12.34 7.11
CA LYS A 181 -27.35 13.31 7.73
C LYS A 181 -26.57 14.40 8.43
N ALA A 182 -27.13 15.61 8.44
CA ALA A 182 -26.51 16.76 9.06
C ALA A 182 -26.94 16.93 10.53
N LEU A 183 -26.05 17.53 11.32
CA LEU A 183 -26.32 18.00 12.66
C LEU A 183 -27.53 18.94 12.65
N SER A 184 -28.49 18.68 13.53
CA SER A 184 -29.80 19.34 13.50
C SER A 184 -30.36 19.55 14.91
N TYR A 185 -31.41 20.36 14.98
CA TYR A 185 -32.24 20.51 16.18
C TYR A 185 -33.59 19.84 15.94
N VAL A 186 -33.87 18.73 16.64
CA VAL A 186 -35.09 17.94 16.46
C VAL A 186 -35.70 17.68 17.83
N ASN A 187 -37.01 17.96 17.97
CA ASN A 187 -37.78 17.75 19.22
C ASN A 187 -37.11 18.36 20.46
N ASP A 188 -36.71 19.64 20.37
CA ASP A 188 -36.02 20.38 21.43
C ASP A 188 -34.67 19.79 21.88
N SER A 189 -34.02 19.00 21.02
CA SER A 189 -32.76 18.31 21.32
C SER A 189 -31.83 18.21 20.11
N LEU A 190 -30.55 17.89 20.37
CA LEU A 190 -29.57 17.63 19.32
C LEU A 190 -29.93 16.35 18.55
N GLY A 191 -30.00 16.43 17.23
CA GLY A 191 -30.42 15.33 16.36
C GLY A 191 -29.68 15.29 15.01
N LEU A 192 -30.07 14.35 14.16
CA LEU A 192 -29.62 14.26 12.77
C LEU A 192 -30.81 14.41 11.80
N SER A 193 -30.66 15.21 10.74
CA SER A 193 -31.70 15.43 9.74
C SER A 193 -31.14 15.66 8.34
N VAL A 194 -31.96 15.38 7.33
CA VAL A 194 -31.75 15.79 5.94
C VAL A 194 -32.60 17.02 5.56
N ARG A 195 -33.52 17.44 6.44
CA ARG A 195 -34.46 18.53 6.17
C ARG A 195 -33.78 19.87 6.44
N SER A 196 -33.63 20.69 5.41
CA SER A 196 -32.86 21.93 5.48
C SER A 196 -33.33 22.94 6.54
N ASN A 197 -34.61 22.90 6.93
CA ASN A 197 -35.17 23.75 7.99
C ASN A 197 -34.88 23.25 9.42
N GLU A 198 -34.34 22.04 9.57
CA GLU A 198 -33.97 21.45 10.88
C GLU A 198 -32.46 21.42 11.10
N VAL A 199 -31.70 21.45 10.00
CA VAL A 199 -30.24 21.40 10.00
C VAL A 199 -29.66 22.69 10.58
N PHE A 200 -28.69 22.53 11.47
CA PHE A 200 -27.94 23.67 11.99
C PHE A 200 -27.00 24.23 10.92
N ARG A 201 -26.90 25.55 10.89
CA ARG A 201 -25.76 26.26 10.31
C ARG A 201 -24.72 26.45 11.41
N VAL A 202 -23.49 26.03 11.12
CA VAL A 202 -22.40 25.91 12.08
C VAL A 202 -21.36 26.98 11.79
N GLU A 203 -21.13 27.87 12.75
CA GLU A 203 -20.04 28.83 12.76
C GLU A 203 -18.92 28.26 13.66
N LEU A 204 -17.71 28.13 13.10
CA LEU A 204 -16.53 27.66 13.84
C LEU A 204 -15.87 28.85 14.52
N VAL A 205 -15.92 28.88 15.87
CA VAL A 205 -15.34 29.96 16.66
C VAL A 205 -14.02 29.47 17.26
N GLU A 206 -12.91 30.15 16.95
CA GLU A 206 -11.60 29.80 17.51
C GLU A 206 -11.64 29.73 19.05
N ALA A 207 -10.92 28.75 19.58
CA ALA A 207 -10.89 28.44 21.00
C ALA A 207 -9.50 27.98 21.44
N ASP A 208 -9.31 27.95 22.76
CA ASP A 208 -8.14 27.38 23.42
C ASP A 208 -8.56 26.15 24.25
N GLY A 209 -7.56 25.44 24.78
CA GLY A 209 -7.77 24.35 25.74
C GLY A 209 -8.21 23.02 25.12
N CYS A 210 -8.04 22.84 23.81
CA CYS A 210 -8.22 21.54 23.18
C CYS A 210 -7.08 20.56 23.52
N SER A 211 -7.41 19.28 23.59
CA SER A 211 -6.43 18.19 23.61
C SER A 211 -6.16 17.72 22.18
N ALA A 212 -4.88 17.53 21.84
CA ALA A 212 -4.52 16.96 20.55
C ALA A 212 -5.04 15.51 20.44
N HIS A 213 -5.44 15.13 19.23
CA HIS A 213 -5.74 13.73 18.91
C HIS A 213 -4.48 12.84 19.06
N PRO A 214 -4.61 11.58 19.52
CA PRO A 214 -3.49 10.63 19.57
C PRO A 214 -2.76 10.52 18.22
N GLU A 215 -1.44 10.68 18.24
CA GLU A 215 -0.56 10.55 17.07
C GLU A 215 0.89 10.32 17.52
N LEU A 216 1.71 9.71 16.66
CA LEU A 216 3.15 9.53 16.91
C LEU A 216 3.92 10.86 16.79
N SER A 217 4.88 11.03 17.70
CA SER A 217 5.92 12.06 17.60
C SER A 217 6.70 11.90 16.29
N ILE A 218 7.21 13.03 15.78
CA ILE A 218 8.17 13.02 14.65
C ILE A 218 9.62 13.00 15.14
N ASP A 219 9.87 13.38 16.40
CA ASP A 219 11.19 13.48 17.03
C ASP A 219 12.23 14.20 16.14
N ALA A 220 11.76 15.24 15.45
CA ALA A 220 12.49 16.05 14.49
C ALA A 220 11.99 17.50 14.50
N GLN A 221 12.89 18.45 14.23
CA GLN A 221 12.58 19.88 14.15
C GLN A 221 13.33 20.52 12.99
N GLY A 222 12.65 21.37 12.22
CA GLY A 222 13.22 22.06 11.07
C GLY A 222 12.23 22.11 9.90
N VAL A 223 12.68 22.64 8.77
CA VAL A 223 11.94 22.65 7.51
C VAL A 223 12.86 22.21 6.38
N VAL A 224 12.32 21.53 5.38
CA VAL A 224 13.09 21.12 4.20
C VAL A 224 13.41 22.36 3.36
N GLU A 225 14.69 22.69 3.23
CA GLU A 225 15.14 23.85 2.44
C GLU A 225 15.75 23.46 1.09
N ARG A 226 16.29 22.24 0.98
CA ARG A 226 17.05 21.78 -0.20
C ARG A 226 16.24 20.82 -1.07
N GLY A 227 15.97 21.24 -2.32
CA GLY A 227 15.44 20.39 -3.39
C GLY A 227 16.45 20.06 -4.50
N THR A 228 17.51 20.84 -4.66
CA THR A 228 18.55 20.67 -5.68
C THR A 228 19.95 20.95 -5.15
N PHE A 229 20.96 20.40 -5.83
CA PHE A 229 22.36 20.83 -5.71
C PHE A 229 22.63 22.08 -6.56
N GLU A 230 23.82 22.68 -6.41
CA GLU A 230 24.22 23.90 -7.12
C GLU A 230 24.32 23.72 -8.65
N ASP A 231 24.60 22.49 -9.10
CA ASP A 231 24.66 22.11 -10.52
C ASP A 231 23.27 21.88 -11.15
N GLY A 232 22.20 21.97 -10.35
CA GLY A 232 20.82 21.78 -10.78
C GLY A 232 20.33 20.33 -10.77
N ASP A 233 21.16 19.36 -10.36
CA ASP A 233 20.71 18.00 -10.07
C ASP A 233 19.83 17.97 -8.82
N LEU A 234 18.88 17.03 -8.78
CA LEU A 234 18.02 16.89 -7.60
C LEU A 234 18.81 16.43 -6.37
N PHE A 235 18.45 17.01 -5.23
CA PHE A 235 18.87 16.53 -3.92
C PHE A 235 17.84 15.52 -3.41
N GLY A 236 18.28 14.32 -3.05
CA GLY A 236 17.42 13.30 -2.48
C GLY A 236 17.89 11.86 -2.67
N ILE A 237 17.49 11.03 -1.72
CA ILE A 237 17.68 9.58 -1.80
C ILE A 237 16.45 8.93 -2.43
N VAL A 238 16.66 7.91 -3.25
CA VAL A 238 15.62 6.99 -3.71
C VAL A 238 15.63 5.70 -2.89
N ASP A 239 14.44 5.27 -2.46
CA ASP A 239 14.11 3.87 -2.15
C ASP A 239 13.53 3.21 -3.40
N THR A 240 14.34 2.40 -4.09
CA THR A 240 13.97 1.79 -5.37
C THR A 240 12.97 0.65 -5.22
N HIS A 241 12.67 0.21 -3.99
CA HIS A 241 11.83 -0.96 -3.75
C HIS A 241 11.20 -0.95 -2.36
N SER A 242 9.88 -0.81 -2.28
CA SER A 242 9.17 -0.81 -1.00
C SER A 242 7.69 -1.26 -1.10
N HIS A 243 7.10 -1.69 0.02
CA HIS A 243 5.73 -2.16 0.14
C HIS A 243 4.93 -1.49 1.30
N ILE A 244 4.69 -0.18 1.20
CA ILE A 244 3.96 0.65 2.16
C ILE A 244 2.62 0.02 2.59
N VAL A 245 1.85 -0.56 1.67
CA VAL A 245 0.49 -1.10 1.91
C VAL A 245 0.39 -2.63 1.79
N SER A 246 1.45 -3.36 2.12
CA SER A 246 1.46 -4.84 2.01
C SER A 246 0.42 -5.54 2.88
N ASN A 247 -0.11 -4.87 3.92
CA ASN A 247 -1.22 -5.34 4.74
C ASN A 247 -2.50 -5.65 3.94
N LEU A 248 -2.60 -5.18 2.69
CA LEU A 248 -3.70 -5.49 1.78
C LEU A 248 -3.47 -6.76 0.95
N GLY A 249 -2.24 -7.28 0.88
CA GLY A 249 -1.83 -8.32 -0.07
C GLY A 249 -1.73 -9.75 0.49
N PHE A 250 -1.77 -9.92 1.82
CA PHE A 250 -1.43 -11.18 2.49
C PHE A 250 -2.46 -11.66 3.54
N GLY A 251 -3.71 -11.19 3.45
CA GLY A 251 -4.75 -11.56 4.43
C GLY A 251 -4.40 -11.10 5.85
N SER A 252 -4.46 -12.00 6.84
CA SER A 252 -4.02 -11.71 8.21
C SER A 252 -2.50 -11.62 8.38
N GLY A 253 -1.71 -11.98 7.38
CA GLY A 253 -0.27 -12.21 7.51
C GLY A 253 0.60 -10.97 7.69
N VAL A 254 0.10 -9.77 7.38
CA VAL A 254 0.80 -8.52 7.74
C VAL A 254 -0.15 -7.63 8.54
N HIS A 255 0.21 -7.34 9.78
CA HIS A 255 -0.59 -6.50 10.68
C HIS A 255 -0.17 -5.03 10.65
N GLY A 256 -1.15 -4.14 10.87
CA GLY A 256 -1.00 -2.69 10.85
C GLY A 256 -1.21 -2.10 9.45
N SER A 257 -1.27 -0.78 9.36
CA SER A 257 -1.50 -0.05 8.10
C SER A 257 -0.67 1.22 8.04
N ALA A 258 -0.32 1.66 6.83
CA ALA A 258 0.51 2.85 6.63
C ALA A 258 -0.19 4.15 7.08
N PHE A 259 -1.52 4.15 7.10
CA PHE A 259 -2.35 5.21 7.64
C PHE A 259 -3.74 4.64 7.95
N HIS A 260 -4.52 5.36 8.76
CA HIS A 260 -5.94 5.07 8.95
C HIS A 260 -6.68 6.39 9.18
N ARG A 261 -7.92 6.51 8.68
CA ARG A 261 -8.76 7.70 8.85
C ARG A 261 -8.94 8.11 10.31
N LEU A 262 -8.94 7.12 11.20
CA LEU A 262 -9.08 7.29 12.64
C LEU A 262 -7.74 7.45 13.40
N GLY A 263 -6.61 7.54 12.69
CA GLY A 263 -5.29 7.79 13.27
C GLY A 263 -4.59 6.53 13.82
N VAL A 264 -3.50 6.78 14.55
CA VAL A 264 -2.54 5.73 14.98
C VAL A 264 -3.16 4.62 15.81
N THR A 265 -4.16 4.93 16.65
CA THR A 265 -4.83 3.97 17.53
C THR A 265 -5.52 2.84 16.78
N HIS A 266 -5.83 3.05 15.50
CA HIS A 266 -6.41 2.05 14.61
C HIS A 266 -5.40 1.56 13.59
N ALA A 267 -4.52 2.44 13.11
CA ALA A 267 -3.53 2.06 12.10
C ALA A 267 -2.52 1.05 12.64
N LEU A 268 -2.13 1.19 13.91
CA LEU A 268 -1.12 0.39 14.59
C LEU A 268 -1.67 -0.16 15.92
N ASN A 269 -2.92 -0.63 15.92
CA ASN A 269 -3.55 -1.24 17.11
C ASN A 269 -2.88 -2.58 17.47
N SER A 270 -3.33 -3.27 18.52
CA SER A 270 -2.81 -4.62 18.82
C SER A 270 -3.03 -5.59 17.65
N CYS A 271 -2.03 -6.43 17.39
CA CYS A 271 -2.11 -7.47 16.37
C CYS A 271 -2.85 -8.73 16.84
N VAL A 272 -3.37 -8.78 18.08
CA VAL A 272 -4.01 -9.98 18.65
C VAL A 272 -5.19 -10.49 17.80
N ASP A 273 -5.89 -9.60 17.10
CA ASP A 273 -6.99 -9.98 16.21
C ASP A 273 -6.50 -10.71 14.95
N ASN A 274 -5.29 -10.39 14.46
CA ASN A 274 -4.70 -10.97 13.24
C ASN A 274 -3.75 -12.13 13.56
N HIS A 275 -2.95 -12.01 14.60
CA HIS A 275 -1.88 -12.94 14.96
C HIS A 275 -2.23 -13.78 16.21
N GLY A 276 -3.39 -13.55 16.85
CA GLY A 276 -3.81 -14.29 18.03
C GLY A 276 -2.95 -14.04 19.27
N GLU A 277 -3.37 -14.58 20.41
CA GLU A 277 -2.57 -14.56 21.65
C GLU A 277 -1.19 -15.19 21.40
N ASP A 278 -0.14 -14.58 21.97
CA ASP A 278 1.28 -14.96 21.79
C ASP A 278 1.78 -14.98 20.33
N GLY A 279 1.06 -14.33 19.40
CA GLY A 279 1.41 -14.30 17.97
C GLY A 279 1.22 -15.65 17.25
N LYS A 280 0.46 -16.59 17.84
CA LYS A 280 0.37 -17.98 17.37
C LYS A 280 -0.36 -18.20 16.06
N LEU A 281 -1.14 -17.23 15.58
CA LEU A 281 -1.81 -17.24 14.27
C LEU A 281 -0.97 -16.58 13.17
N ASP A 282 0.18 -15.98 13.50
CA ASP A 282 1.14 -15.54 12.49
C ASP A 282 1.94 -16.72 11.95
N LEU A 283 1.27 -17.50 11.10
CA LEU A 283 1.85 -18.70 10.50
C LEU A 283 3.02 -18.33 9.58
N TRP A 284 2.88 -17.25 8.79
CA TRP A 284 3.90 -16.85 7.84
C TRP A 284 5.17 -16.40 8.54
N GLY A 285 5.05 -15.44 9.47
CA GLY A 285 6.15 -14.86 10.23
C GLY A 285 6.94 -15.95 10.95
N TYR A 286 6.26 -16.96 11.50
CA TYR A 286 6.96 -18.07 12.13
C TYR A 286 7.89 -18.86 11.19
N PHE A 287 7.47 -19.11 9.94
CA PHE A 287 8.30 -19.83 8.96
C PHE A 287 9.36 -18.96 8.29
N VAL A 288 9.14 -17.65 8.15
CA VAL A 288 10.12 -16.75 7.51
C VAL A 288 11.10 -16.14 8.49
N ASP A 289 10.69 -15.88 9.74
CA ASP A 289 11.49 -15.18 10.75
C ASP A 289 12.18 -16.12 11.75
N GLN A 290 11.53 -17.23 12.15
CA GLN A 290 12.01 -18.07 13.27
C GLN A 290 12.56 -19.45 12.87
N VAL A 291 12.01 -20.08 11.84
CA VAL A 291 12.32 -21.48 11.50
C VAL A 291 12.89 -21.60 10.09
N SER A 292 13.67 -22.65 9.83
CA SER A 292 14.02 -23.03 8.47
C SER A 292 12.78 -23.51 7.71
N THR A 293 12.58 -23.01 6.49
CA THR A 293 11.45 -23.32 5.58
C THR A 293 11.36 -24.78 5.12
N ASN A 294 12.03 -25.73 5.78
CA ASN A 294 12.13 -27.13 5.35
C ASN A 294 11.44 -28.11 6.32
N ASP A 295 10.83 -27.65 7.42
CA ASP A 295 10.18 -28.52 8.41
C ASP A 295 8.72 -28.87 8.05
N ILE A 296 8.55 -29.98 7.32
CA ILE A 296 7.23 -30.50 6.93
C ILE A 296 6.38 -30.94 8.13
N ASN A 297 6.99 -31.45 9.20
CA ASN A 297 6.22 -31.91 10.37
C ASN A 297 5.55 -30.72 11.05
N LEU A 298 6.31 -29.63 11.20
CA LEU A 298 5.80 -28.37 11.72
C LEU A 298 4.74 -27.76 10.79
N LEU A 299 4.96 -27.75 9.48
CA LEU A 299 3.96 -27.30 8.50
C LEU A 299 2.67 -28.12 8.62
N THR A 300 2.77 -29.44 8.69
CA THR A 300 1.61 -30.34 8.86
C THR A 300 0.86 -30.06 10.15
N GLN A 301 1.58 -29.90 11.26
CA GLN A 301 0.98 -29.55 12.55
C GLN A 301 0.25 -28.20 12.46
N THR A 302 0.88 -27.20 11.87
CA THR A 302 0.34 -25.85 11.71
C THR A 302 -0.94 -25.85 10.86
N LEU A 303 -0.97 -26.59 9.76
CA LEU A 303 -2.17 -26.77 8.93
C LEU A 303 -3.32 -27.46 9.69
N LEU A 304 -3.01 -28.39 10.60
CA LEU A 304 -4.00 -29.09 11.42
C LEU A 304 -4.61 -28.21 12.51
N THR A 305 -3.80 -27.38 13.14
CA THR A 305 -4.19 -26.57 14.29
C THR A 305 -4.62 -25.15 13.92
N GLY A 306 -4.22 -24.66 12.74
CA GLY A 306 -4.37 -23.27 12.34
C GLY A 306 -3.50 -22.30 13.14
N ARG A 307 -2.50 -22.81 13.86
CA ARG A 307 -1.64 -22.04 14.77
C ARG A 307 -0.30 -22.72 14.99
N VAL A 308 0.73 -21.94 15.25
CA VAL A 308 2.04 -22.47 15.63
C VAL A 308 2.04 -22.96 17.08
N PRO A 309 2.89 -23.94 17.44
CA PRO A 309 2.81 -24.60 18.75
C PRO A 309 3.35 -23.75 19.91
N GLU A 310 4.30 -22.87 19.64
CA GLU A 310 5.05 -22.11 20.64
C GLU A 310 4.68 -20.62 20.63
N PHE A 311 5.16 -19.88 21.64
CA PHE A 311 5.15 -18.42 21.61
C PHE A 311 5.89 -17.92 20.35
N ASN A 312 5.31 -16.95 19.66
CA ASN A 312 5.94 -16.33 18.49
C ASN A 312 6.43 -14.91 18.85
N HIS A 313 5.53 -14.02 19.24
CA HIS A 313 5.84 -12.64 19.64
C HIS A 313 4.72 -12.01 20.49
N ASP A 314 5.03 -10.92 21.20
CA ASP A 314 4.04 -10.09 21.88
C ASP A 314 3.20 -9.30 20.88
N THR A 315 1.95 -9.02 21.24
CA THR A 315 0.93 -8.51 20.30
C THR A 315 0.55 -7.05 20.49
N ASP A 316 1.04 -6.41 21.55
CA ASP A 316 0.67 -5.04 21.87
C ASP A 316 1.21 -4.06 20.82
N GLY A 317 0.30 -3.34 20.16
CA GLY A 317 0.61 -2.18 19.32
C GLY A 317 0.53 -0.89 20.13
N TYR A 318 0.02 0.19 19.53
CA TYR A 318 -0.17 1.47 20.19
C TYR A 318 -0.98 1.33 21.50
N PRO A 319 -0.57 1.98 22.61
CA PRO A 319 0.60 2.86 22.74
C PRO A 319 1.89 2.15 23.22
N ASN A 320 1.82 0.85 23.51
CA ASN A 320 2.88 0.13 24.23
C ASN A 320 4.00 -0.35 23.32
N PHE A 321 3.66 -0.94 22.17
CA PHE A 321 4.60 -1.51 21.20
C PHE A 321 5.63 -2.45 21.83
N THR A 322 5.16 -3.52 22.50
CA THR A 322 6.04 -4.39 23.30
C THR A 322 7.14 -5.04 22.46
N ASP A 323 6.77 -5.63 21.32
CA ASP A 323 7.73 -6.31 20.42
C ASP A 323 7.89 -5.62 19.07
N TRP A 324 6.78 -5.19 18.44
CA TRP A 324 6.78 -4.61 17.09
C TRP A 324 6.49 -3.10 17.11
N PRO A 325 6.84 -2.32 16.05
CA PRO A 325 7.56 -2.72 14.85
C PRO A 325 9.00 -3.16 15.17
N ASN A 326 9.49 -4.16 14.44
CA ASN A 326 10.83 -4.70 14.61
C ASN A 326 11.35 -5.25 13.29
N ALA A 327 11.46 -4.37 12.28
CA ALA A 327 11.77 -4.78 10.92
C ALA A 327 12.92 -5.82 10.86
N PRO A 328 14.09 -5.64 11.51
CA PRO A 328 15.23 -6.55 11.36
C PRO A 328 14.97 -8.02 11.74
N TYR A 329 13.88 -8.30 12.46
CA TYR A 329 13.54 -9.63 12.98
C TYR A 329 12.06 -10.01 12.82
N SER A 330 11.19 -9.11 12.37
CA SER A 330 9.77 -9.37 12.18
C SER A 330 9.30 -8.81 10.85
N SER A 331 8.85 -9.70 9.98
CA SER A 331 8.47 -9.36 8.61
C SER A 331 6.97 -9.10 8.42
N THR A 332 6.16 -9.40 9.45
CA THR A 332 4.69 -9.45 9.41
C THR A 332 4.01 -8.29 10.13
N HIS A 333 4.75 -7.23 10.46
CA HIS A 333 4.20 -6.01 11.05
C HIS A 333 4.55 -4.78 10.22
N GLN A 334 3.64 -3.82 10.13
CA GLN A 334 3.84 -2.56 9.41
C GLN A 334 5.08 -1.80 9.93
N THR A 335 5.93 -1.33 9.01
CA THR A 335 7.18 -0.61 9.31
C THR A 335 7.30 0.75 8.60
N GLN A 336 6.22 1.18 7.95
CA GLN A 336 6.14 2.35 7.06
C GLN A 336 4.87 3.18 7.30
N TYR A 337 4.46 3.35 8.56
CA TYR A 337 3.43 4.32 8.94
C TYR A 337 3.77 5.74 8.45
N TYR A 338 2.77 6.55 8.07
CA TYR A 338 2.98 7.82 7.38
C TYR A 338 3.89 8.80 8.14
N ARG A 339 3.86 8.79 9.48
CA ARG A 339 4.76 9.59 10.32
C ARG A 339 6.22 9.10 10.27
N TRP A 340 6.43 7.81 10.09
CA TRP A 340 7.77 7.25 9.86
C TRP A 340 8.29 7.61 8.46
N ILE A 341 7.42 7.56 7.43
CA ILE A 341 7.76 8.06 6.09
C ILE A 341 8.08 9.57 6.14
N GLU A 342 7.27 10.36 6.86
CA GLU A 342 7.51 11.80 7.07
C GLU A 342 8.90 12.05 7.69
N ARG A 343 9.27 11.27 8.71
CA ARG A 343 10.58 11.40 9.36
C ARG A 343 11.73 11.03 8.42
N ALA A 344 11.57 9.99 7.60
CA ALA A 344 12.54 9.61 6.57
C ALA A 344 12.65 10.67 5.47
N TRP A 345 11.54 11.29 5.08
CA TRP A 345 11.50 12.44 4.17
C TRP A 345 12.26 13.63 4.75
N LEU A 346 12.04 13.99 6.02
CA LEU A 346 12.85 15.00 6.70
C LEU A 346 14.35 14.62 6.72
N GLY A 347 14.69 13.33 6.73
CA GLY A 347 16.05 12.81 6.64
C GLY A 347 16.71 12.89 5.25
N GLY A 348 15.95 13.18 4.19
CA GLY A 348 16.45 13.29 2.82
C GLY A 348 15.90 12.26 1.82
N LEU A 349 14.97 11.39 2.23
CA LEU A 349 14.23 10.53 1.28
C LEU A 349 13.36 11.39 0.37
N ARG A 350 13.44 11.18 -0.95
CA ARG A 350 12.72 11.98 -1.96
C ARG A 350 12.01 11.17 -3.03
N LEU A 351 12.34 9.90 -3.20
CA LEU A 351 11.60 9.01 -4.09
C LEU A 351 11.40 7.65 -3.41
N ILE A 352 10.19 7.10 -3.46
CA ILE A 352 9.91 5.69 -3.14
C ILE A 352 9.24 5.05 -4.35
N VAL A 353 9.70 3.87 -4.75
CA VAL A 353 8.97 2.99 -5.65
C VAL A 353 8.13 2.04 -4.81
N GLN A 354 6.82 2.29 -4.81
CA GLN A 354 5.82 1.53 -4.06
C GLN A 354 5.28 0.39 -4.92
N HIS A 355 5.65 -0.85 -4.59
CA HIS A 355 5.14 -2.04 -5.24
C HIS A 355 3.88 -2.55 -4.54
N ALA A 356 2.75 -2.58 -5.25
CA ALA A 356 1.58 -3.34 -4.85
C ALA A 356 1.94 -4.83 -4.87
N VAL A 357 2.13 -5.39 -3.67
CA VAL A 357 2.52 -6.79 -3.47
C VAL A 357 1.34 -7.60 -2.98
N ALA A 358 1.13 -8.76 -3.57
CA ALA A 358 0.13 -9.71 -3.15
C ALA A 358 0.57 -11.13 -3.50
N ASN A 359 0.12 -12.10 -2.69
CA ASN A 359 0.35 -13.52 -2.94
C ASN A 359 -0.84 -14.36 -2.46
N GLN A 360 -1.55 -14.99 -3.40
CA GLN A 360 -2.76 -15.75 -3.15
C GLN A 360 -2.50 -16.95 -2.25
N VAL A 361 -1.43 -17.72 -2.50
CA VAL A 361 -1.16 -18.96 -1.74
C VAL A 361 -0.82 -18.63 -0.28
N ILE A 362 -0.02 -17.60 -0.05
CA ILE A 362 0.30 -17.12 1.31
C ILE A 362 -0.97 -16.62 2.00
N CYS A 363 -1.80 -15.83 1.30
CA CYS A 363 -3.06 -15.33 1.84
C CYS A 363 -4.03 -16.48 2.21
N GLU A 364 -4.20 -17.47 1.34
CA GLU A 364 -5.06 -18.62 1.56
C GLU A 364 -4.55 -19.47 2.74
N LEU A 365 -3.24 -19.71 2.81
CA LEU A 365 -2.62 -20.44 3.93
C LEU A 365 -2.92 -19.76 5.27
N GLN A 366 -2.80 -18.44 5.31
CA GLN A 366 -2.98 -17.65 6.54
C GLN A 366 -4.45 -17.53 6.91
N SER A 367 -5.34 -17.54 5.92
CA SER A 367 -6.77 -17.35 6.11
C SER A 367 -7.55 -18.65 6.39
N ALA A 368 -7.07 -19.81 5.93
CA ALA A 368 -7.84 -21.06 5.88
C ALA A 368 -8.44 -21.53 7.24
N LYS A 369 -7.79 -21.20 8.36
CA LYS A 369 -8.28 -21.50 9.73
C LYS A 369 -8.41 -20.26 10.60
N HIS A 370 -8.23 -19.07 10.02
CA HIS A 370 -8.26 -17.83 10.77
C HIS A 370 -9.70 -17.47 11.18
N PRO A 371 -9.95 -17.00 12.42
CA PRO A 371 -11.29 -16.60 12.86
C PRO A 371 -11.93 -15.47 12.03
N LEU A 372 -11.11 -14.68 11.34
CA LEU A 372 -11.51 -13.56 10.49
C LEU A 372 -11.40 -13.86 8.98
N SER A 373 -11.35 -15.13 8.58
CA SER A 373 -11.16 -15.55 7.17
C SER A 373 -12.07 -14.83 6.18
N ASP A 374 -13.33 -14.59 6.54
CA ASP A 374 -14.34 -13.95 5.69
C ASP A 374 -14.03 -12.46 5.38
N ARG A 375 -13.04 -11.86 6.04
CA ARG A 375 -12.59 -10.48 5.82
C ARG A 375 -11.47 -10.36 4.80
N PHE A 376 -10.83 -11.48 4.42
CA PHE A 376 -9.66 -11.47 3.57
C PHE A 376 -10.03 -11.78 2.12
N GLU A 377 -9.50 -10.97 1.21
CA GLU A 377 -9.53 -11.23 -0.23
C GLU A 377 -8.15 -11.73 -0.63
N CYS A 378 -8.08 -12.85 -1.36
CA CYS A 378 -6.82 -13.47 -1.74
C CYS A 378 -6.55 -13.40 -3.26
N ASP A 379 -7.48 -12.88 -4.06
CA ASP A 379 -7.18 -12.55 -5.46
C ASP A 379 -6.13 -11.43 -5.54
N GLU A 380 -4.99 -11.75 -6.14
CA GLU A 380 -3.83 -10.88 -6.21
C GLU A 380 -4.15 -9.56 -6.92
N MET A 381 -4.91 -9.59 -8.02
CA MET A 381 -5.22 -8.38 -8.78
C MET A 381 -6.30 -7.52 -8.12
N VAL A 382 -7.21 -8.10 -7.34
CA VAL A 382 -8.11 -7.32 -6.48
C VAL A 382 -7.31 -6.56 -5.42
N ASN A 383 -6.33 -7.21 -4.79
CA ASN A 383 -5.47 -6.57 -3.79
C ASN A 383 -4.54 -5.52 -4.40
N VAL A 384 -4.00 -5.77 -5.60
CA VAL A 384 -3.23 -4.76 -6.36
C VAL A 384 -4.06 -3.49 -6.57
N ARG A 385 -5.31 -3.63 -7.01
CA ARG A 385 -6.22 -2.47 -7.20
C ARG A 385 -6.47 -1.73 -5.90
N ARG A 386 -6.73 -2.45 -4.80
CA ARG A 386 -6.88 -1.85 -3.45
C ARG A 386 -5.61 -1.14 -2.98
N SER A 387 -4.43 -1.68 -3.27
CA SER A 387 -3.15 -1.03 -2.95
C SER A 387 -2.98 0.28 -3.71
N ILE A 388 -3.33 0.32 -4.99
CA ILE A 388 -3.30 1.56 -5.80
C ILE A 388 -4.23 2.61 -5.18
N ASP A 389 -5.49 2.24 -4.93
CA ASP A 389 -6.48 3.13 -4.33
C ASP A 389 -6.00 3.65 -2.96
N SER A 390 -5.48 2.76 -2.12
CA SER A 390 -4.98 3.11 -0.78
C SER A 390 -3.83 4.11 -0.80
N ILE A 391 -2.95 4.08 -1.80
CA ILE A 391 -1.86 5.06 -1.91
C ILE A 391 -2.38 6.45 -2.31
N TYR A 392 -3.39 6.54 -3.19
CA TYR A 392 -4.05 7.82 -3.47
C TYR A 392 -4.87 8.33 -2.27
N GLU A 393 -5.50 7.43 -1.52
CA GLU A 393 -6.17 7.78 -0.25
C GLU A 393 -5.16 8.28 0.80
N MET A 394 -3.97 7.67 0.86
CA MET A 394 -2.88 8.11 1.73
C MET A 394 -2.40 9.51 1.36
N GLU A 395 -2.21 9.79 0.06
CA GLU A 395 -1.88 11.13 -0.43
C GLU A 395 -2.93 12.15 0.04
N ARG A 396 -4.21 11.83 -0.14
CA ARG A 396 -5.34 12.67 0.29
C ARG A 396 -5.39 12.85 1.82
N TYR A 397 -5.13 11.79 2.57
CA TYR A 397 -5.08 11.81 4.03
C TYR A 397 -3.98 12.75 4.51
N ILE A 398 -2.76 12.60 3.98
CA ILE A 398 -1.61 13.46 4.29
C ILE A 398 -1.93 14.91 3.88
N ASP A 399 -2.55 15.16 2.72
CA ASP A 399 -3.01 16.50 2.35
C ASP A 399 -3.95 17.13 3.37
N ALA A 400 -4.91 16.36 3.88
CA ALA A 400 -5.80 16.85 4.93
C ALA A 400 -5.06 17.15 6.25
N GLN A 401 -3.96 16.45 6.55
CA GLN A 401 -3.10 16.77 7.72
C GLN A 401 -2.28 18.05 7.54
N TYR A 402 -2.08 18.50 6.30
CA TYR A 402 -1.23 19.64 5.92
C TYR A 402 -2.02 20.84 5.36
N GLY A 403 -3.34 20.84 5.58
CA GLY A 403 -4.21 21.99 5.28
C GLY A 403 -4.77 22.04 3.86
N GLY A 404 -4.65 20.97 3.07
CA GLY A 404 -5.40 20.82 1.82
C GLY A 404 -4.65 20.14 0.67
N VAL A 405 -5.32 20.05 -0.46
CA VAL A 405 -4.83 19.38 -1.69
C VAL A 405 -3.45 19.91 -2.11
N GLY A 406 -2.51 18.99 -2.32
CA GLY A 406 -1.15 19.27 -2.76
C GLY A 406 -0.25 19.94 -1.71
N LYS A 407 -0.73 20.13 -0.47
CA LYS A 407 0.01 20.79 0.62
C LYS A 407 0.85 19.81 1.44
N GLY A 408 0.49 18.53 1.45
CA GLY A 408 1.28 17.47 2.07
C GLY A 408 2.60 17.20 1.35
N PHE A 409 3.49 16.47 2.02
CA PHE A 409 4.81 16.13 1.49
C PHE A 409 4.81 14.95 0.50
N PHE A 410 3.75 14.13 0.45
CA PHE A 410 3.70 12.87 -0.30
C PHE A 410 2.96 13.05 -1.63
N ARG A 411 3.58 12.72 -2.77
CA ARG A 411 2.96 12.85 -4.11
C ARG A 411 3.06 11.58 -4.94
N VAL A 412 1.95 11.09 -5.46
CA VAL A 412 1.96 10.05 -6.49
C VAL A 412 2.34 10.69 -7.83
N VAL A 413 3.31 10.13 -8.54
CA VAL A 413 3.84 10.67 -9.81
C VAL A 413 3.80 9.63 -10.92
N LYS A 414 3.57 10.10 -12.14
CA LYS A 414 3.32 9.29 -13.33
C LYS A 414 4.35 9.51 -14.45
N SER A 415 5.35 10.37 -14.25
CA SER A 415 6.45 10.56 -15.20
C SER A 415 7.72 11.03 -14.52
N ALA A 416 8.86 10.87 -15.19
CA ALA A 416 10.14 11.36 -14.66
C ALA A 416 10.17 12.89 -14.49
N ASP A 417 9.48 13.65 -15.35
CA ASP A 417 9.45 15.11 -15.27
C ASP A 417 8.51 15.63 -14.17
N GLU A 418 7.41 14.94 -13.92
CA GLU A 418 6.54 15.20 -12.77
C GLU A 418 7.28 14.92 -11.46
N ALA A 419 7.96 13.76 -11.36
CA ALA A 419 8.79 13.41 -10.22
C ALA A 419 9.87 14.46 -9.94
N ARG A 420 10.55 14.96 -11.00
CA ARG A 420 11.54 16.03 -10.87
C ARG A 420 10.94 17.30 -10.30
N THR A 421 9.75 17.69 -10.74
CA THR A 421 9.05 18.89 -10.25
C THR A 421 8.71 18.75 -8.76
N VAL A 422 8.12 17.62 -8.39
CA VAL A 422 7.76 17.30 -6.99
C VAL A 422 8.99 17.33 -6.08
N ILE A 423 10.08 16.68 -6.47
CA ILE A 423 11.29 16.60 -5.64
C ILE A 423 11.96 17.97 -5.52
N ALA A 424 12.00 18.76 -6.60
CA ALA A 424 12.55 20.11 -6.57
C ALA A 424 11.75 21.05 -5.64
N GLU A 425 10.45 20.82 -5.45
CA GLU A 425 9.61 21.49 -4.44
C GLU A 425 9.88 21.02 -3.00
N GLY A 426 10.82 20.07 -2.81
CA GLY A 426 11.15 19.50 -1.51
C GLY A 426 10.20 18.40 -1.04
N LYS A 427 9.33 17.88 -1.92
CA LYS A 427 8.36 16.81 -1.59
C LYS A 427 8.93 15.42 -1.89
N LEU A 428 8.24 14.40 -1.39
CA LEU A 428 8.45 12.98 -1.64
C LEU A 428 7.63 12.54 -2.86
N ALA A 429 8.31 12.03 -3.89
CA ALA A 429 7.69 11.42 -5.05
C ALA A 429 7.47 9.91 -4.84
N ILE A 430 6.31 9.41 -5.27
CA ILE A 430 5.90 8.02 -5.11
C ILE A 430 5.58 7.45 -6.49
N VAL A 431 6.37 6.49 -6.92
CA VAL A 431 6.19 5.79 -8.20
C VAL A 431 5.48 4.48 -7.91
N LEU A 432 4.39 4.21 -8.63
CA LEU A 432 3.62 2.98 -8.42
C LEU A 432 4.18 1.83 -9.27
N GLY A 433 4.35 0.68 -8.64
CA GLY A 433 4.70 -0.58 -9.27
C GLY A 433 3.85 -1.75 -8.82
N ILE A 434 4.03 -2.91 -9.44
CA ILE A 434 3.38 -4.17 -9.06
C ILE A 434 4.43 -5.27 -8.91
N GLU A 435 4.31 -6.04 -7.84
CA GLU A 435 5.10 -7.25 -7.59
C GLU A 435 4.21 -8.39 -7.13
N THR A 436 3.84 -9.27 -8.05
CA THR A 436 2.87 -10.32 -7.76
C THR A 436 3.13 -11.54 -8.63
N SER A 437 2.70 -12.71 -8.17
CA SER A 437 2.97 -13.96 -8.87
C SER A 437 2.01 -14.15 -10.05
N LYS A 438 0.73 -13.84 -9.87
CA LYS A 438 -0.36 -13.98 -10.84
C LYS A 438 -0.74 -12.63 -11.45
N LEU A 439 0.24 -11.97 -12.05
CA LEU A 439 0.03 -10.69 -12.73
C LEU A 439 -1.10 -10.82 -13.78
N PHE A 440 -2.05 -9.86 -13.75
CA PHE A 440 -3.26 -9.81 -14.59
C PHE A 440 -4.21 -11.01 -14.44
N ASN A 441 -4.07 -11.79 -13.36
CA ASN A 441 -4.72 -13.09 -13.20
C ASN A 441 -4.36 -14.09 -14.32
N CYS A 442 -3.24 -13.86 -15.02
CA CYS A 442 -2.71 -14.75 -16.04
C CYS A 442 -1.96 -15.92 -15.40
N ALA A 443 -2.73 -16.89 -14.95
CA ALA A 443 -2.24 -18.07 -14.25
C ALA A 443 -1.39 -18.99 -15.14
N HIS A 444 -0.48 -19.72 -14.51
CA HIS A 444 0.30 -20.77 -15.17
C HIS A 444 -0.57 -21.92 -15.70
N THR A 445 -1.61 -22.27 -14.93
CA THR A 445 -2.52 -23.37 -15.23
C THR A 445 -3.66 -22.93 -16.12
N VAL A 446 -3.93 -23.71 -17.16
CA VAL A 446 -5.11 -23.53 -18.01
C VAL A 446 -6.19 -24.51 -17.56
N ILE A 447 -7.33 -23.99 -17.13
CA ILE A 447 -8.55 -24.78 -16.89
C ILE A 447 -9.65 -24.34 -17.86
N PRO A 448 -10.62 -25.20 -18.22
CA PRO A 448 -11.65 -24.86 -19.21
C PRO A 448 -12.43 -23.58 -18.89
N GLU A 449 -12.63 -23.29 -17.60
CA GLU A 449 -13.36 -22.12 -17.10
C GLU A 449 -12.52 -20.83 -17.04
N ARG A 450 -11.18 -20.95 -17.17
CA ARG A 450 -10.21 -19.84 -17.18
C ARG A 450 -9.10 -20.15 -18.20
N PRO A 451 -9.29 -19.80 -19.49
CA PRO A 451 -8.28 -20.01 -20.50
C PRO A 451 -7.02 -19.18 -20.22
N SER A 452 -5.91 -19.55 -20.85
CA SER A 452 -4.69 -18.73 -20.81
C SER A 452 -4.96 -17.35 -21.40
N CYS A 453 -4.35 -16.32 -20.81
CA CYS A 453 -4.44 -14.96 -21.32
C CYS A 453 -3.95 -14.86 -22.76
N THR A 454 -4.64 -14.01 -23.52
CA THR A 454 -4.27 -13.63 -24.88
C THR A 454 -3.34 -12.41 -24.90
N PRO A 455 -2.54 -12.22 -25.95
CA PRO A 455 -1.76 -10.99 -26.14
C PRO A 455 -2.62 -9.72 -26.07
N GLU A 456 -3.85 -9.75 -26.59
CA GLU A 456 -4.79 -8.63 -26.58
C GLU A 456 -5.26 -8.29 -25.15
N GLU A 457 -5.58 -9.29 -24.33
CA GLU A 457 -5.93 -9.10 -22.91
C GLU A 457 -4.77 -8.51 -22.12
N VAL A 458 -3.55 -9.01 -22.33
CA VAL A 458 -2.33 -8.47 -21.69
C VAL A 458 -2.12 -7.01 -22.05
N THR A 459 -2.29 -6.66 -23.33
CA THR A 459 -2.14 -5.29 -23.82
C THR A 459 -3.18 -4.36 -23.18
N THR A 460 -4.44 -4.82 -23.12
CA THR A 460 -5.55 -4.07 -22.53
C THR A 460 -5.36 -3.82 -21.04
N GLU A 461 -4.93 -4.83 -20.28
CA GLU A 461 -4.70 -4.68 -18.84
C GLU A 461 -3.48 -3.80 -18.56
N LEU A 462 -2.42 -3.87 -19.39
CA LEU A 462 -1.29 -2.93 -19.31
C LEU A 462 -1.73 -1.49 -19.53
N ASP A 463 -2.56 -1.21 -20.54
CA ASP A 463 -3.11 0.13 -20.80
C ASP A 463 -3.87 0.65 -19.58
N HIS A 464 -4.76 -0.19 -19.04
CA HIS A 464 -5.56 0.15 -17.88
C HIS A 464 -4.69 0.46 -16.64
N LEU A 465 -3.70 -0.36 -16.33
CA LEU A 465 -2.79 -0.11 -15.20
C LEU A 465 -1.90 1.11 -15.42
N TYR A 466 -1.48 1.35 -16.66
CA TYR A 466 -0.73 2.55 -17.02
C TYR A 466 -1.57 3.82 -16.81
N GLU A 467 -2.86 3.81 -17.14
CA GLU A 467 -3.80 4.92 -16.86
C GLU A 467 -3.95 5.18 -15.35
N LEU A 468 -4.05 4.10 -14.56
CA LEU A 468 -4.08 4.18 -13.09
C LEU A 468 -2.78 4.73 -12.48
N GLY A 469 -1.68 4.75 -13.24
CA GLY A 469 -0.41 5.37 -12.86
C GLY A 469 0.71 4.37 -12.57
N ILE A 470 0.52 3.08 -12.85
CA ILE A 470 1.59 2.08 -12.72
C ILE A 470 2.69 2.34 -13.75
N ARG A 471 3.94 2.33 -13.29
CA ARG A 471 5.12 2.62 -14.13
C ARG A 471 6.19 1.55 -14.03
N VAL A 472 6.16 0.72 -13.00
CA VAL A 472 7.15 -0.33 -12.74
C VAL A 472 6.44 -1.66 -12.62
N LEU A 473 6.94 -2.73 -13.24
CA LEU A 473 6.37 -4.07 -13.05
C LEU A 473 7.48 -5.09 -12.86
N PHE A 474 7.22 -6.02 -11.96
CA PHE A 474 7.75 -7.37 -12.00
C PHE A 474 6.87 -8.23 -12.90
N PRO A 475 7.37 -8.72 -14.05
CA PRO A 475 6.61 -9.61 -14.92
C PRO A 475 6.36 -10.99 -14.30
N VAL A 476 7.19 -11.36 -13.31
CA VAL A 476 7.09 -12.59 -12.53
C VAL A 476 7.68 -12.35 -11.14
N HIS A 477 7.19 -13.10 -10.15
CA HIS A 477 7.67 -13.06 -8.78
C HIS A 477 8.08 -14.47 -8.31
N LYS A 478 7.60 -14.94 -7.15
CA LYS A 478 7.96 -16.25 -6.57
C LYS A 478 7.49 -17.43 -7.40
N TYR A 479 6.31 -17.32 -8.00
CA TYR A 479 5.64 -18.47 -8.62
C TYR A 479 5.55 -18.37 -10.13
N ASP A 480 5.39 -19.52 -10.75
CA ASP A 480 5.12 -19.66 -12.18
C ASP A 480 3.82 -18.94 -12.54
N ASN A 481 3.84 -18.24 -13.67
CA ASN A 481 2.65 -17.63 -14.26
C ASN A 481 2.60 -17.88 -15.78
N ALA A 482 1.69 -17.22 -16.49
CA ALA A 482 1.60 -17.38 -17.95
C ALA A 482 2.80 -16.78 -18.71
N PHE A 483 3.57 -15.89 -18.08
CA PHE A 483 4.66 -15.13 -18.72
C PHE A 483 6.03 -15.80 -18.57
N SER A 484 6.31 -16.37 -17.39
CA SER A 484 7.63 -16.92 -17.07
C SER A 484 7.54 -17.99 -16.01
N ALA A 485 8.58 -18.84 -15.96
CA ALA A 485 8.91 -19.54 -14.73
C ALA A 485 9.24 -18.54 -13.61
N GLY A 486 8.77 -18.83 -12.39
CA GLY A 486 9.08 -18.06 -11.19
C GLY A 486 10.55 -18.11 -10.79
N ASP A 487 10.91 -17.31 -9.77
CA ASP A 487 12.29 -17.10 -9.32
C ASP A 487 13.02 -18.36 -8.84
N GLY A 488 12.27 -19.43 -8.58
CA GLY A 488 12.79 -20.71 -8.12
C GLY A 488 13.14 -20.72 -6.64
N ALA A 489 12.48 -19.90 -5.81
CA ALA A 489 12.62 -19.97 -4.36
C ALA A 489 12.49 -21.40 -3.82
N ARG A 490 13.29 -21.69 -2.78
CA ARG A 490 13.47 -23.04 -2.20
C ARG A 490 12.61 -23.26 -0.96
N GLY A 491 12.56 -24.50 -0.46
CA GLY A 491 11.85 -24.85 0.78
C GLY A 491 10.33 -24.73 0.61
N VAL A 492 9.59 -24.27 1.63
CA VAL A 492 8.11 -24.17 1.57
C VAL A 492 7.58 -23.40 0.36
N LEU A 493 8.37 -22.49 -0.21
CA LEU A 493 8.01 -21.76 -1.43
C LEU A 493 7.97 -22.67 -2.68
N GLU A 494 8.71 -23.78 -2.72
CA GLU A 494 8.58 -24.81 -3.75
C GLU A 494 7.19 -25.48 -3.69
N ILE A 495 6.72 -25.76 -2.47
CA ILE A 495 5.38 -26.32 -2.23
C ILE A 495 4.33 -25.29 -2.63
N ALA A 496 4.53 -24.03 -2.25
CA ALA A 496 3.61 -22.95 -2.60
C ALA A 496 3.52 -22.72 -4.11
N ASN A 497 4.63 -22.86 -4.85
CA ASN A 497 4.61 -22.82 -6.32
C ASN A 497 3.80 -24.00 -6.92
N LEU A 498 3.86 -25.19 -6.32
CA LEU A 498 2.98 -26.29 -6.71
C LEU A 498 1.53 -25.95 -6.41
N ILE A 499 1.20 -25.41 -5.24
CA ILE A 499 -0.16 -25.01 -4.89
C ILE A 499 -0.68 -23.91 -5.83
N ASN A 500 0.19 -23.00 -6.26
CA ASN A 500 -0.16 -21.89 -7.15
C ASN A 500 -0.76 -22.35 -8.49
N GLY A 501 -0.29 -23.49 -9.03
CA GLY A 501 -0.72 -23.95 -10.35
C GLY A 501 -0.89 -25.48 -10.54
N GLY A 502 -0.75 -26.28 -9.49
CA GLY A 502 -0.88 -27.75 -9.58
C GLY A 502 0.23 -28.46 -10.35
N HIS A 503 1.31 -27.76 -10.72
CA HIS A 503 2.45 -28.33 -11.43
C HIS A 503 3.61 -28.66 -10.47
N PHE A 504 4.24 -29.81 -10.69
CA PHE A 504 5.50 -30.15 -10.06
C PHE A 504 6.60 -29.14 -10.44
N SER A 505 7.62 -29.01 -9.59
CA SER A 505 8.80 -28.21 -9.90
C SER A 505 9.54 -28.75 -11.11
N SER A 506 10.16 -27.85 -11.89
CA SER A 506 10.91 -28.19 -13.11
C SER A 506 12.33 -27.63 -13.01
N PHE A 507 13.17 -28.33 -12.24
CA PHE A 507 14.58 -28.00 -12.02
C PHE A 507 15.50 -29.00 -12.72
N VAL A 508 16.52 -28.50 -13.43
CA VAL A 508 17.51 -29.29 -14.17
C VAL A 508 18.94 -28.90 -13.77
N GLU A 509 19.93 -29.72 -14.10
CA GLU A 509 21.36 -29.46 -13.83
C GLU A 509 22.07 -28.67 -14.96
N ASP A 510 21.39 -28.49 -16.10
CA ASP A 510 21.89 -27.65 -17.20
C ASP A 510 21.73 -26.16 -16.85
N CYS A 511 22.75 -25.60 -16.20
CA CYS A 511 22.68 -24.26 -15.60
C CYS A 511 23.83 -23.34 -16.02
N ASP A 512 24.48 -23.62 -17.15
CA ASP A 512 25.44 -22.70 -17.77
C ASP A 512 24.69 -21.58 -18.50
N ILE A 513 24.23 -20.60 -17.71
CA ILE A 513 23.38 -19.50 -18.16
C ILE A 513 24.07 -18.19 -17.81
N ALA A 514 24.20 -17.30 -18.80
CA ALA A 514 24.73 -15.96 -18.62
C ALA A 514 23.72 -15.05 -17.92
N ALA A 515 23.61 -15.19 -16.60
CA ALA A 515 22.77 -14.37 -15.72
C ALA A 515 23.45 -14.24 -14.34
N PRO A 516 23.05 -13.27 -13.49
CA PRO A 516 23.49 -13.20 -12.11
C PRO A 516 23.17 -14.49 -11.34
N ASN A 517 23.76 -14.64 -10.15
CA ASN A 517 23.30 -15.68 -9.22
C ASN A 517 21.97 -15.24 -8.59
N LEU A 518 20.86 -15.81 -9.05
CA LEU A 518 19.48 -15.53 -8.62
C LEU A 518 18.97 -16.64 -7.68
N ALA A 519 17.70 -16.61 -7.27
CA ALA A 519 17.14 -17.61 -6.33
C ALA A 519 17.16 -19.05 -6.88
N ASP A 520 17.16 -19.24 -8.20
CA ASP A 520 17.14 -20.57 -8.83
C ASP A 520 18.51 -21.26 -8.95
N HIS A 521 19.23 -21.42 -7.83
CA HIS A 521 20.52 -22.13 -7.81
C HIS A 521 20.61 -23.17 -6.67
N GLY A 522 21.58 -24.08 -6.79
CA GLY A 522 21.86 -25.07 -5.75
C GLY A 522 20.81 -26.17 -5.63
N SER A 523 20.85 -26.91 -4.53
CA SER A 523 20.04 -28.11 -4.29
C SER A 523 18.54 -27.81 -4.26
N VAL A 524 17.72 -28.79 -4.64
CA VAL A 524 16.25 -28.73 -4.56
C VAL A 524 15.81 -29.29 -3.21
N ALA A 525 14.93 -28.59 -2.48
CA ALA A 525 14.56 -28.99 -1.12
C ALA A 525 13.71 -30.27 -1.10
N PHE A 526 12.75 -30.39 -2.02
CA PHE A 526 11.83 -31.54 -2.09
C PHE A 526 11.99 -32.30 -3.40
N GLY A 527 12.88 -33.31 -3.43
CA GLY A 527 13.25 -33.97 -4.68
C GLY A 527 12.13 -34.71 -5.41
N GLY A 528 11.18 -35.25 -4.67
CA GLY A 528 9.97 -35.91 -5.18
C GLY A 528 8.97 -34.95 -5.81
N LEU A 529 9.04 -33.66 -5.44
CA LEU A 529 8.29 -32.60 -6.11
C LEU A 529 8.97 -32.11 -7.40
N ASN A 530 10.20 -32.53 -7.70
CA ASN A 530 10.88 -32.16 -8.93
C ASN A 530 10.59 -33.18 -10.05
N ARG A 531 9.80 -32.76 -11.04
CA ARG A 531 9.49 -33.55 -12.25
C ARG A 531 9.68 -32.66 -13.48
N PRO A 532 10.93 -32.47 -13.95
CA PRO A 532 11.23 -31.64 -15.10
C PRO A 532 10.40 -32.04 -16.31
N ARG A 533 9.88 -31.03 -17.01
CA ARG A 533 8.96 -31.18 -18.13
C ARG A 533 9.49 -30.47 -19.36
N ASP A 534 9.17 -30.97 -20.54
CA ASP A 534 9.60 -30.35 -21.81
C ASP A 534 8.79 -29.08 -22.12
N ILE A 535 7.49 -29.09 -21.77
CA ILE A 535 6.57 -27.98 -22.01
C ILE A 535 6.31 -27.28 -20.68
N PHE A 536 6.48 -25.95 -20.65
CA PHE A 536 6.32 -25.17 -19.43
C PHE A 536 4.87 -25.20 -18.91
N GLY A 537 3.89 -24.86 -19.76
CA GLY A 537 2.46 -24.90 -19.41
C GLY A 537 1.78 -26.24 -19.74
N GLY A 538 0.47 -26.31 -19.51
CA GLY A 538 -0.36 -27.47 -19.83
C GLY A 538 -1.47 -27.70 -18.80
N GLU A 539 -2.13 -28.86 -18.89
CA GLU A 539 -3.05 -29.32 -17.86
C GLU A 539 -2.26 -29.63 -16.58
N ALA A 540 -2.74 -29.14 -15.44
CA ALA A 540 -2.10 -29.39 -14.16
C ALA A 540 -2.26 -30.87 -13.77
N PRO A 541 -1.17 -31.59 -13.41
CA PRO A 541 -1.27 -32.96 -12.96
C PRO A 541 -1.94 -33.12 -11.59
N ILE A 542 -1.98 -32.04 -10.80
CA ILE A 542 -2.57 -32.02 -9.46
C ILE A 542 -3.69 -31.00 -9.42
N ASP A 543 -4.87 -31.43 -8.98
CA ASP A 543 -5.97 -30.52 -8.69
C ASP A 543 -5.76 -29.86 -7.32
N ILE A 544 -5.49 -28.56 -7.35
CA ILE A 544 -5.26 -27.71 -6.18
C ILE A 544 -6.45 -26.80 -5.87
N SER A 545 -7.57 -26.92 -6.60
CA SER A 545 -8.68 -25.96 -6.50
C SER A 545 -9.36 -25.96 -5.12
N ALA A 546 -9.19 -27.05 -4.34
CA ALA A 546 -9.73 -27.20 -3.00
C ALA A 546 -8.74 -26.77 -1.88
N PHE A 547 -7.57 -26.21 -2.23
CA PHE A 547 -6.54 -25.87 -1.24
C PHE A 547 -7.04 -24.86 -0.21
N ALA A 548 -7.72 -23.80 -0.65
CA ALA A 548 -8.26 -22.76 0.24
C ALA A 548 -9.26 -23.34 1.27
N ASP A 549 -10.10 -24.28 0.86
CA ASP A 549 -11.13 -24.89 1.72
C ASP A 549 -10.58 -26.00 2.63
N ASN A 550 -9.64 -26.79 2.12
CA ASN A 550 -9.11 -27.96 2.80
C ASN A 550 -7.64 -28.24 2.42
N PRO A 551 -6.69 -27.48 2.99
CA PRO A 551 -5.28 -27.58 2.61
C PRO A 551 -4.71 -28.96 2.94
N ILE A 552 -5.14 -29.59 4.04
CA ILE A 552 -4.68 -30.92 4.43
C ILE A 552 -5.13 -32.00 3.46
N ALA A 553 -6.43 -32.03 3.11
CA ALA A 553 -6.92 -33.04 2.18
C ALA A 553 -6.32 -32.86 0.78
N THR A 554 -6.07 -31.61 0.38
CA THR A 554 -5.44 -31.28 -0.90
C THR A 554 -3.97 -31.73 -0.95
N LEU A 555 -3.22 -31.58 0.15
CA LEU A 555 -1.79 -31.94 0.20
C LEU A 555 -1.53 -33.40 0.62
N ALA A 556 -2.48 -34.08 1.27
CA ALA A 556 -2.31 -35.46 1.75
C ALA A 556 -1.83 -36.45 0.67
N PRO A 557 -2.32 -36.41 -0.58
CA PRO A 557 -1.82 -37.28 -1.65
C PRO A 557 -0.34 -37.05 -2.00
N LEU A 558 0.20 -35.86 -1.71
CA LEU A 558 1.59 -35.46 -2.01
C LEU A 558 2.56 -35.77 -0.86
N LEU A 559 2.08 -36.30 0.28
CA LEU A 559 2.94 -36.61 1.43
C LEU A 559 4.16 -37.48 1.08
N PRO A 560 4.07 -38.52 0.22
CA PRO A 560 5.25 -39.28 -0.19
C PRO A 560 6.29 -38.42 -0.90
N ASP A 561 5.85 -37.55 -1.82
CA ASP A 561 6.73 -36.66 -2.57
C ASP A 561 7.34 -35.58 -1.67
N LEU A 562 6.56 -35.01 -0.74
CA LEU A 562 7.02 -34.05 0.26
C LEU A 562 8.06 -34.67 1.20
N SER A 563 7.86 -35.92 1.62
CA SER A 563 8.78 -36.63 2.51
C SER A 563 10.07 -37.12 1.86
N SER A 564 10.21 -36.92 0.55
CA SER A 564 11.44 -37.26 -0.16
C SER A 564 12.58 -36.32 0.27
N GLY A 565 13.82 -36.83 0.21
CA GLY A 565 15.00 -36.01 0.48
C GLY A 565 15.24 -34.94 -0.59
N SER A 566 16.23 -34.08 -0.33
CA SER A 566 16.71 -33.10 -1.28
C SER A 566 17.38 -33.74 -2.50
N LEU A 567 17.38 -33.02 -3.62
CA LEU A 567 18.29 -33.31 -4.75
C LEU A 567 19.53 -32.43 -4.59
N GLU A 568 20.65 -33.05 -4.24
CA GLU A 568 21.93 -32.36 -4.13
C GLU A 568 22.53 -32.08 -5.51
N GLY A 569 22.97 -30.85 -5.76
CA GLY A 569 23.57 -30.46 -7.02
C GLY A 569 23.41 -28.99 -7.34
N ASN A 570 23.82 -28.59 -8.54
CA ASN A 570 23.57 -27.25 -9.06
C ASN A 570 22.32 -27.27 -9.94
N TYR A 571 21.16 -27.06 -9.34
CA TYR A 571 19.90 -27.04 -10.06
C TYR A 571 19.43 -25.61 -10.37
N CYS A 572 18.81 -25.43 -11.53
CA CYS A 572 18.16 -24.20 -11.98
C CYS A 572 16.83 -24.49 -12.65
N ARG A 573 15.99 -23.46 -12.84
CA ARG A 573 14.72 -23.63 -13.54
C ARG A 573 14.98 -24.10 -14.98
N ASN A 574 14.21 -25.09 -15.41
CA ASN A 574 14.26 -25.60 -16.78
C ASN A 574 13.73 -24.59 -17.82
N HIS A 575 12.83 -23.70 -17.39
CA HIS A 575 12.11 -22.79 -18.28
C HIS A 575 12.42 -21.31 -17.98
N GLY A 576 12.29 -20.49 -19.03
CA GLY A 576 12.39 -19.03 -18.99
C GLY A 576 11.07 -18.38 -19.43
N LEU A 577 11.15 -17.40 -20.34
CA LEU A 577 9.98 -16.71 -20.87
C LEU A 577 9.13 -17.57 -21.81
N THR A 578 7.81 -17.38 -21.73
CA THR A 578 6.85 -17.84 -22.73
C THR A 578 6.71 -16.84 -23.88
N ASP A 579 5.98 -17.20 -24.94
CA ASP A 579 5.64 -16.24 -26.00
C ASP A 579 4.82 -15.05 -25.48
N LEU A 580 3.94 -15.30 -24.50
CA LEU A 580 3.17 -14.25 -23.84
C LEU A 580 4.07 -13.36 -22.96
N GLY A 581 5.07 -13.93 -22.28
CA GLY A 581 6.08 -13.17 -21.55
C GLY A 581 6.92 -12.27 -22.47
N ARG A 582 7.35 -12.80 -23.62
CA ARG A 582 8.01 -11.99 -24.66
C ARG A 582 7.11 -10.87 -25.18
N HIS A 583 5.80 -11.10 -25.29
CA HIS A 583 4.82 -10.07 -25.65
C HIS A 583 4.72 -8.99 -24.57
N LEU A 584 4.56 -9.37 -23.31
CA LEU A 584 4.52 -8.47 -22.16
C LEU A 584 5.75 -7.53 -22.12
N ILE A 585 6.97 -8.07 -22.26
CA ILE A 585 8.19 -7.26 -22.27
C ILE A 585 8.16 -6.21 -23.38
N ARG A 586 7.76 -6.58 -24.61
CA ARG A 586 7.65 -5.63 -25.72
C ARG A 586 6.60 -4.54 -25.46
N GLU A 587 5.45 -4.90 -24.92
CA GLU A 587 4.36 -3.96 -24.63
C GLU A 587 4.71 -2.99 -23.49
N MET A 588 5.47 -3.46 -22.48
CA MET A 588 6.05 -2.60 -21.44
C MET A 588 7.02 -1.58 -22.03
N MET A 589 7.96 -2.03 -22.87
CA MET A 589 8.92 -1.15 -23.54
C MET A 589 8.21 -0.11 -24.43
N ALA A 590 7.17 -0.53 -25.17
CA ALA A 590 6.38 0.34 -26.04
C ALA A 590 5.67 1.49 -25.27
N ARG A 591 5.44 1.31 -23.96
CA ARG A 591 4.84 2.31 -23.07
C ARG A 591 5.86 3.07 -22.22
N GLY A 592 7.14 2.77 -22.34
CA GLY A 592 8.18 3.38 -21.50
C GLY A 592 8.12 2.92 -20.05
N MET A 593 7.50 1.76 -19.77
CA MET A 593 7.41 1.19 -18.43
C MET A 593 8.73 0.58 -18.00
N LEU A 594 9.03 0.67 -16.70
CA LEU A 594 10.25 0.17 -16.12
C LEU A 594 10.11 -1.33 -15.80
N ILE A 595 11.13 -2.09 -16.18
CA ILE A 595 11.16 -3.55 -16.05
C ILE A 595 12.07 -3.91 -14.89
N GLU A 596 11.49 -4.57 -13.90
CA GLU A 596 12.22 -5.17 -12.79
C GLU A 596 12.81 -6.51 -13.24
N MET A 597 14.12 -6.66 -13.02
CA MET A 597 14.90 -7.83 -13.44
C MET A 597 15.03 -8.87 -12.34
N ASP A 598 14.81 -8.49 -11.09
CA ASP A 598 14.78 -9.44 -9.98
C ASP A 598 13.58 -10.39 -10.12
N HIS A 599 13.64 -11.54 -9.45
CA HIS A 599 12.68 -12.66 -9.54
C HIS A 599 12.52 -13.39 -10.87
N PHE A 600 13.12 -12.95 -11.97
CA PHE A 600 13.23 -13.85 -13.12
C PHE A 600 14.03 -15.11 -12.77
N SER A 601 13.66 -16.24 -13.37
CA SER A 601 14.58 -17.38 -13.44
C SER A 601 15.84 -16.98 -14.22
N ARG A 602 16.99 -17.64 -14.00
CA ARG A 602 18.22 -17.29 -14.73
C ARG A 602 18.05 -17.32 -16.25
N ARG A 603 17.25 -18.27 -16.77
CA ARG A 603 16.96 -18.37 -18.21
C ARG A 603 16.13 -17.19 -18.71
N ALA A 604 15.08 -16.81 -17.98
CA ALA A 604 14.27 -15.65 -18.34
C ALA A 604 15.09 -14.34 -18.22
N TYR A 605 15.87 -14.19 -17.16
CA TYR A 605 16.76 -13.04 -16.95
C TYR A 605 17.69 -12.85 -18.16
N ALA A 606 18.40 -13.90 -18.58
CA ALA A 606 19.34 -13.83 -19.70
C ALA A 606 18.65 -13.42 -21.00
N GLU A 607 17.45 -13.96 -21.28
CA GLU A 607 16.67 -13.64 -22.48
C GLU A 607 16.15 -12.19 -22.46
N VAL A 608 15.57 -11.76 -21.32
CA VAL A 608 15.10 -10.37 -21.14
C VAL A 608 16.27 -9.41 -21.26
N PHE A 609 17.37 -9.66 -20.55
CA PHE A 609 18.53 -8.78 -20.56
C PHE A 609 19.10 -8.61 -21.97
N THR A 610 19.21 -9.70 -22.75
CA THR A 610 19.63 -9.64 -24.16
C THR A 610 18.69 -8.76 -24.98
N THR A 611 17.37 -8.90 -24.78
CA THR A 611 16.36 -8.08 -25.47
C THR A 611 16.52 -6.59 -25.14
N LEU A 612 16.76 -6.26 -23.87
CA LEU A 612 16.94 -4.88 -23.41
C LEU A 612 18.27 -4.28 -23.90
N GLU A 613 19.34 -5.06 -23.89
CA GLU A 613 20.66 -4.70 -24.42
C GLU A 613 20.58 -4.37 -25.92
N GLU A 614 19.97 -5.26 -26.72
CA GLU A 614 19.76 -5.05 -28.15
C GLU A 614 18.90 -3.81 -28.46
N ALA A 615 17.93 -3.51 -27.59
CA ALA A 615 17.06 -2.36 -27.72
C ALA A 615 17.67 -1.05 -27.17
N GLY A 616 18.73 -1.14 -26.37
CA GLY A 616 19.28 -0.01 -25.59
C GLY A 616 18.32 0.51 -24.54
N TYR A 617 17.46 -0.34 -23.98
CA TYR A 617 16.41 -0.01 -23.02
C TYR A 617 16.89 -0.25 -21.57
N PRO A 618 16.65 0.67 -20.63
CA PRO A 618 17.12 0.49 -19.26
C PRO A 618 16.30 -0.53 -18.46
N ALA A 619 16.89 -1.07 -17.40
CA ALA A 619 16.23 -2.01 -16.47
C ALA A 619 16.52 -1.66 -15.01
N ILE A 620 15.79 -2.28 -14.09
CA ILE A 620 15.97 -2.11 -12.65
C ILE A 620 16.36 -3.45 -12.01
N GLY A 621 17.39 -3.44 -11.16
CA GLY A 621 17.75 -4.53 -10.26
C GLY A 621 17.60 -4.08 -8.81
N SER A 622 16.36 -3.87 -8.40
CA SER A 622 15.95 -3.25 -7.13
C SER A 622 16.19 -4.12 -5.89
N HIS A 623 16.45 -5.43 -6.04
CA HIS A 623 16.96 -6.32 -4.98
C HIS A 623 18.50 -6.40 -4.96
N GLY A 624 19.18 -5.60 -5.79
CA GLY A 624 20.63 -5.42 -5.79
C GLY A 624 21.39 -6.19 -6.85
N HIS A 625 20.70 -6.93 -7.73
CA HIS A 625 21.32 -7.60 -8.87
C HIS A 625 21.69 -6.58 -9.96
N ASN A 626 22.99 -6.43 -10.27
CA ASN A 626 23.48 -5.52 -11.32
C ASN A 626 24.15 -6.23 -12.51
N PHE A 627 24.15 -7.56 -12.49
CA PHE A 627 24.79 -8.42 -13.49
C PHE A 627 26.27 -8.08 -13.75
N GLY A 628 27.02 -7.82 -12.67
CA GLY A 628 28.44 -7.48 -12.76
C GLY A 628 28.67 -6.14 -13.48
N GLY A 629 27.78 -5.17 -13.23
CA GLY A 629 27.83 -3.82 -13.79
C GLY A 629 27.11 -3.65 -15.14
N LYS A 630 26.76 -4.74 -15.83
CA LYS A 630 26.10 -4.67 -17.16
C LYS A 630 24.77 -3.92 -17.15
N ILE A 631 24.01 -3.95 -16.04
CA ILE A 631 22.76 -3.20 -15.95
C ILE A 631 22.98 -1.69 -16.15
N TYR A 632 24.15 -1.17 -15.76
CA TYR A 632 24.52 0.23 -15.93
C TYR A 632 24.88 0.57 -17.37
N GLU A 633 25.42 -0.40 -18.13
CA GLU A 633 25.79 -0.23 -19.55
C GLU A 633 24.55 0.04 -20.44
N ILE A 634 23.39 -0.53 -20.07
CA ILE A 634 22.10 -0.27 -20.74
C ILE A 634 21.36 0.97 -20.17
N GLY A 635 21.98 1.67 -19.21
CA GLY A 635 21.43 2.85 -18.55
C GLY A 635 20.41 2.54 -17.44
N GLY A 636 20.43 1.31 -16.91
CA GLY A 636 19.63 0.88 -15.77
C GLY A 636 20.21 1.31 -14.41
N VAL A 637 19.53 0.91 -13.34
CA VAL A 637 19.92 1.18 -11.93
C VAL A 637 19.83 -0.09 -11.10
N SER A 638 20.48 -0.12 -9.94
CA SER A 638 20.37 -1.21 -8.97
C SER A 638 20.11 -0.60 -7.59
N ARG A 639 20.71 -1.15 -6.54
CA ARG A 639 20.73 -0.54 -5.21
C ARG A 639 21.99 -0.87 -4.44
N VAL A 640 22.34 -0.02 -3.49
CA VAL A 640 23.35 -0.30 -2.47
C VAL A 640 22.73 -0.95 -1.24
N ARG A 641 23.52 -1.79 -0.57
CA ARG A 641 23.24 -2.22 0.81
C ARG A 641 24.43 -1.81 1.67
N PHE A 642 24.14 -1.20 2.82
CA PHE A 642 25.21 -0.85 3.75
C PHE A 642 25.69 -2.07 4.52
N GLN A 643 27.01 -2.24 4.60
CA GLN A 643 27.63 -3.23 5.46
C GLN A 643 27.29 -2.87 6.90
N ARG A 644 26.98 -3.86 7.74
CA ARG A 644 26.58 -3.51 9.12
C ARG A 644 27.76 -3.23 10.04
N CYS A 645 28.84 -3.98 9.90
CA CYS A 645 29.93 -3.96 10.87
C CYS A 645 31.13 -3.17 10.35
N GLN A 646 31.65 -2.27 11.18
CA GLN A 646 32.94 -1.63 10.95
C GLN A 646 34.07 -2.64 11.04
N ARG A 647 35.13 -2.36 10.29
CA ARG A 647 36.40 -3.08 10.34
C ARG A 647 37.47 -2.21 10.96
N GLU A 648 38.24 -2.79 11.87
CA GLU A 648 39.36 -2.09 12.50
C GLU A 648 40.33 -1.55 11.43
N GLY A 649 40.70 -0.27 11.53
CA GLY A 649 41.59 0.40 10.59
C GLY A 649 40.99 0.77 9.23
N GLN A 650 39.68 0.58 9.02
CA GLN A 650 38.98 0.92 7.76
C GLN A 650 37.80 1.88 8.02
N PRO A 651 38.05 3.17 8.28
CA PRO A 651 36.98 4.16 8.43
C PRO A 651 36.13 4.22 7.16
N GLY A 652 34.81 4.37 7.31
CA GLY A 652 33.85 4.40 6.21
C GLY A 652 33.45 3.02 5.66
N TYR A 653 33.98 1.91 6.21
CA TYR A 653 33.74 0.57 5.66
C TYR A 653 32.25 0.17 5.59
N ILE A 654 31.41 0.67 6.50
CA ILE A 654 29.94 0.46 6.46
C ILE A 654 29.36 0.89 5.08
N ALA A 655 29.87 1.97 4.50
CA ALA A 655 29.42 2.52 3.22
C ALA A 655 30.18 1.96 2.00
N HIS A 656 31.06 0.97 2.17
CA HIS A 656 31.98 0.52 1.11
C HIS A 656 31.29 0.04 -0.17
N GLU A 657 30.13 -0.64 -0.07
CA GLU A 657 29.39 -1.11 -1.26
C GLU A 657 28.95 0.07 -2.15
N LEU A 658 28.68 1.27 -1.57
CA LEU A 658 28.40 2.46 -2.37
C LEU A 658 29.60 2.81 -3.26
N THR A 659 30.82 2.79 -2.73
CA THR A 659 32.03 3.04 -3.52
C THR A 659 32.18 2.02 -4.66
N GLU A 660 31.96 0.73 -4.38
CA GLU A 660 32.02 -0.33 -5.41
C GLU A 660 31.01 -0.08 -6.53
N ARG A 661 29.75 0.28 -6.20
CA ARG A 661 28.74 0.59 -7.22
C ARG A 661 29.08 1.83 -8.04
N LEU A 662 29.69 2.85 -7.44
CA LEU A 662 30.10 4.05 -8.15
C LEU A 662 31.21 3.77 -9.16
N GLU A 663 32.14 2.87 -8.83
CA GLU A 663 33.17 2.42 -9.78
C GLU A 663 32.55 1.72 -10.99
N ASP A 664 31.60 0.79 -10.78
CA ASP A 664 30.85 0.12 -11.85
C ASP A 664 30.10 1.12 -12.73
N LEU A 665 29.37 2.07 -12.12
CA LEU A 665 28.63 3.13 -12.81
C LEU A 665 29.57 4.01 -13.66
N MET A 666 30.69 4.44 -13.10
CA MET A 666 31.67 5.26 -13.81
C MET A 666 32.32 4.49 -14.98
N GLN A 667 32.60 3.21 -14.79
CA GLN A 667 33.14 2.35 -15.86
C GLN A 667 32.14 2.19 -17.01
N ALA A 668 30.84 2.09 -16.71
CA ALA A 668 29.77 2.05 -17.69
C ALA A 668 29.46 3.43 -18.32
N GLY A 669 30.04 4.52 -17.83
CA GLY A 669 29.71 5.88 -18.24
C GLY A 669 28.32 6.35 -17.79
N ALA A 670 27.75 5.68 -16.79
CA ALA A 670 26.48 6.03 -16.16
C ALA A 670 26.65 7.18 -15.16
N TYR A 671 25.52 7.76 -14.74
CA TYR A 671 25.53 8.81 -13.73
C TYR A 671 25.91 8.20 -12.36
N PRO A 672 26.96 8.68 -11.67
CA PRO A 672 27.53 8.03 -10.49
C PRO A 672 26.71 8.34 -9.24
N ALA A 673 25.51 7.76 -9.15
CA ALA A 673 24.63 7.85 -8.00
C ALA A 673 23.78 6.57 -7.91
N GLU A 674 23.64 6.03 -6.70
CA GLU A 674 22.89 4.80 -6.45
C GLU A 674 22.16 4.91 -5.11
N GLY A 675 20.89 4.50 -5.10
CA GLY A 675 20.02 4.54 -3.92
C GLY A 675 20.02 3.21 -3.18
N PHE A 676 19.11 3.05 -2.23
CA PHE A 676 18.82 1.75 -1.62
C PHE A 676 17.50 1.20 -2.16
N GLY A 677 17.27 -0.10 -1.96
CA GLY A 677 15.98 -0.76 -2.13
C GLY A 677 15.78 -1.55 -0.86
N LEU A 678 15.06 -0.98 0.11
CA LEU A 678 14.99 -1.56 1.46
C LEU A 678 14.08 -2.77 1.51
N ASP A 679 13.11 -2.86 0.59
CA ASP A 679 12.14 -3.94 0.54
C ASP A 679 11.36 -4.08 1.86
N LEU A 680 11.06 -2.92 2.47
CA LEU A 680 10.30 -2.84 3.70
C LEU A 680 8.90 -3.39 3.48
N ASN A 681 8.54 -4.32 4.36
CA ASN A 681 7.31 -5.10 4.33
C ASN A 681 7.15 -6.07 3.14
N GLY A 682 8.25 -6.42 2.45
CA GLY A 682 8.31 -7.49 1.41
C GLY A 682 8.97 -8.80 1.87
N PHE A 683 9.13 -8.98 3.18
CA PHE A 683 9.81 -10.10 3.83
C PHE A 683 11.34 -10.16 3.65
N ALA A 684 11.97 -9.04 3.27
CA ALA A 684 13.42 -8.88 3.38
C ALA A 684 13.87 -8.60 4.81
N GLY A 685 15.14 -8.89 5.10
CA GLY A 685 15.79 -8.52 6.36
C GLY A 685 16.46 -7.14 6.28
N TYR A 686 16.34 -6.33 7.33
CA TYR A 686 16.78 -4.93 7.35
C TYR A 686 18.05 -4.72 8.18
N PRO A 687 18.67 -3.52 8.14
CA PRO A 687 19.88 -3.24 8.90
C PRO A 687 19.73 -3.54 10.40
N LYS A 688 20.36 -4.64 10.83
CA LYS A 688 20.49 -5.07 12.23
C LYS A 688 21.24 -4.04 13.08
N PRO A 689 21.23 -4.09 14.41
CA PRO A 689 22.06 -3.20 15.22
C PRO A 689 23.56 -3.45 15.04
N ARG A 690 24.37 -2.44 15.36
CA ARG A 690 25.84 -2.58 15.45
C ARG A 690 26.30 -2.99 16.83
N PHE A 691 25.52 -2.65 17.85
CA PHE A 691 25.86 -2.85 19.26
C PHE A 691 24.88 -3.83 19.91
N GLY A 692 25.21 -4.27 21.11
CA GLY A 692 24.36 -5.15 21.90
C GLY A 692 24.35 -6.60 21.45
N VAL A 693 23.53 -7.40 22.13
CA VAL A 693 23.46 -8.87 21.97
C VAL A 693 22.93 -9.32 20.61
N ASN A 694 22.18 -8.45 19.94
CA ASN A 694 21.56 -8.70 18.64
C ASN A 694 22.46 -8.29 17.46
N SER A 695 23.64 -7.72 17.74
CA SER A 695 24.60 -7.32 16.72
C SER A 695 25.19 -8.54 16.00
N PRO A 696 25.24 -8.55 14.65
CA PRO A 696 25.94 -9.58 13.90
C PRO A 696 27.48 -9.37 13.90
N CYS A 697 27.97 -8.30 14.54
CA CYS A 697 29.38 -7.94 14.49
C CYS A 697 30.21 -8.79 15.44
N ARG A 698 31.20 -9.49 14.88
CA ARG A 698 32.16 -10.30 15.65
C ARG A 698 33.14 -9.43 16.44
N GLU A 699 33.55 -8.32 15.84
CA GLU A 699 34.48 -7.37 16.46
C GLU A 699 33.72 -6.28 17.23
N PRO A 700 34.23 -5.83 18.39
CA PRO A 700 33.66 -4.72 19.13
C PRO A 700 33.49 -3.48 18.25
N GLN A 701 32.29 -2.91 18.25
CA GLN A 701 31.97 -1.71 17.50
C GLN A 701 32.21 -0.46 18.36
N THR A 702 32.54 0.66 17.71
CA THR A 702 32.77 1.98 18.34
C THR A 702 31.99 3.06 17.59
N SER A 703 31.90 4.27 18.14
CA SER A 703 31.17 5.41 17.54
C SER A 703 29.68 5.14 17.33
N PRO A 704 28.89 4.98 18.41
CA PRO A 704 27.44 4.87 18.30
C PRO A 704 26.82 6.18 17.78
N VAL A 705 25.58 6.10 17.31
CA VAL A 705 24.72 7.29 17.08
C VAL A 705 24.48 7.98 18.42
N ILE A 706 24.63 9.31 18.44
CA ILE A 706 24.44 10.15 19.63
C ILE A 706 23.50 11.30 19.26
N TYR A 707 22.46 11.50 20.07
CA TYR A 707 21.46 12.55 19.90
C TYR A 707 21.79 13.83 20.70
N PRO A 708 21.31 15.01 20.26
CA PRO A 708 20.73 15.25 18.94
C PRO A 708 21.80 15.25 17.85
N PHE A 709 21.38 14.99 16.61
CA PHE A 709 22.21 15.16 15.41
C PHE A 709 21.41 15.87 14.31
N THR A 710 22.10 16.34 13.27
CA THR A 710 21.50 17.09 12.17
C THR A 710 21.47 16.25 10.89
N SER A 711 20.44 16.44 10.06
CA SER A 711 20.35 15.88 8.70
C SER A 711 21.61 16.18 7.89
N TYR A 712 21.83 15.40 6.83
CA TYR A 712 22.91 15.65 5.88
C TYR A 712 22.85 17.06 5.27
N ALA A 713 21.65 17.57 4.98
CA ALA A 713 21.46 18.91 4.44
C ALA A 713 21.67 20.02 5.47
N GLY A 714 21.69 19.71 6.77
CA GLY A 714 21.90 20.67 7.85
C GLY A 714 20.63 21.38 8.33
N ASP A 715 19.46 21.08 7.75
CA ASP A 715 18.21 21.81 7.91
C ASP A 715 17.25 21.20 8.97
N ILE A 716 17.44 19.92 9.32
CA ILE A 716 16.62 19.21 10.31
C ILE A 716 17.47 18.72 11.48
N SER A 717 17.02 18.95 12.71
CA SER A 717 17.59 18.37 13.93
C SER A 717 16.73 17.19 14.40
N PHE A 718 17.36 16.04 14.63
CA PHE A 718 16.71 14.84 15.15
C PHE A 718 17.03 14.65 16.63
N THR A 719 15.99 14.38 17.41
CA THR A 719 16.10 13.91 18.79
C THR A 719 15.89 12.41 18.85
N GLU A 720 16.14 11.85 20.03
CA GLU A 720 15.99 10.43 20.23
C GLU A 720 14.54 9.98 19.96
N PRO A 721 14.34 8.95 19.11
CA PRO A 721 13.03 8.56 18.64
C PRO A 721 12.23 7.78 19.68
N THR A 722 10.93 8.02 19.67
CA THR A 722 9.92 7.33 20.49
C THR A 722 8.75 6.90 19.62
N ILE A 723 8.16 5.77 19.97
CA ILE A 723 6.87 5.30 19.44
C ILE A 723 5.88 5.23 20.61
N ALA A 724 5.13 6.33 20.78
CA ALA A 724 4.25 6.51 21.93
C ALA A 724 5.00 6.32 23.27
N GLU A 725 4.74 5.24 24.02
CA GLU A 725 5.36 5.01 25.34
C GLU A 725 6.74 4.35 25.26
N ARG A 726 7.11 3.75 24.12
CA ARG A 726 8.40 3.05 23.94
C ARG A 726 9.44 3.96 23.29
N ARG A 727 10.61 4.05 23.94
CA ARG A 727 11.82 4.68 23.39
C ARG A 727 12.55 3.67 22.49
N LEU A 728 13.06 4.13 21.36
CA LEU A 728 13.80 3.29 20.41
C LEU A 728 15.31 3.54 20.51
N ASP A 729 16.10 2.47 20.56
CA ASP A 729 17.55 2.51 20.56
C ASP A 729 18.12 1.92 19.27
N PHE A 730 18.31 2.77 18.26
CA PHE A 730 18.91 2.38 16.97
C PHE A 730 20.23 1.61 17.12
N ASN A 731 21.06 1.93 18.13
CA ASN A 731 22.36 1.28 18.29
C ASN A 731 22.22 -0.20 18.65
N ASN A 732 21.20 -0.57 19.44
CA ASN A 732 20.96 -1.91 19.96
C ASN A 732 19.79 -2.65 19.29
N GLU A 733 18.94 -1.94 18.54
CA GLU A 733 17.77 -2.49 17.83
C GLU A 733 17.91 -2.43 16.30
N GLY A 734 18.71 -1.51 15.76
CA GLY A 734 18.86 -1.32 14.31
C GLY A 734 17.71 -0.52 13.70
N LEU A 735 17.47 -0.73 12.40
CA LEU A 735 16.43 -0.03 11.63
C LEU A 735 15.05 -0.68 11.85
N VAL A 736 14.43 -0.46 13.01
CA VAL A 736 13.13 -1.11 13.37
C VAL A 736 11.94 -0.65 12.52
N HIS A 737 12.02 0.53 11.90
CA HIS A 737 11.06 1.06 10.93
C HIS A 737 11.72 2.10 10.01
N LEU A 738 11.09 2.45 8.89
CA LEU A 738 11.65 3.39 7.90
C LEU A 738 12.04 4.75 8.50
N GLY A 739 11.29 5.21 9.51
CA GLY A 739 11.54 6.48 10.18
C GLY A 739 12.91 6.60 10.84
N LEU A 740 13.67 5.50 11.00
CA LEU A 740 15.05 5.50 11.49
C LEU A 740 16.11 5.63 10.38
N LEU A 741 15.70 5.96 9.16
CA LEU A 741 16.63 6.28 8.07
C LEU A 741 17.64 7.39 8.44
N PRO A 742 17.26 8.49 9.13
CA PRO A 742 18.23 9.50 9.58
C PRO A 742 19.34 8.92 10.45
N GLU A 743 19.01 8.01 11.37
CA GLU A 743 19.95 7.31 12.23
C GLU A 743 20.86 6.37 11.45
N LEU A 744 20.32 5.67 10.45
CA LEU A 744 21.13 4.84 9.55
C LEU A 744 22.20 5.70 8.85
N ILE A 745 21.82 6.86 8.32
CA ILE A 745 22.74 7.81 7.66
C ILE A 745 23.76 8.36 8.66
N GLU A 746 23.33 8.76 9.85
CA GLU A 746 24.24 9.23 10.91
C GLU A 746 25.21 8.14 11.35
N ASP A 747 24.79 6.88 11.41
CA ASP A 747 25.68 5.75 11.72
C ASP A 747 26.73 5.52 10.62
N LEU A 748 26.42 5.78 9.33
CA LEU A 748 27.43 5.82 8.26
C LEU A 748 28.50 6.88 8.57
N ARG A 749 28.08 8.09 8.94
CA ARG A 749 28.96 9.23 9.25
C ARG A 749 29.81 8.98 10.48
N ARG A 750 29.20 8.46 11.56
CA ARG A 750 29.90 8.01 12.78
C ARG A 750 30.87 6.88 12.50
N GLY A 751 30.55 6.06 11.51
CA GLY A 751 31.40 5.04 10.95
C GLY A 751 32.60 5.55 10.15
N GLY A 752 32.69 6.86 9.90
CA GLY A 752 33.82 7.48 9.19
C GLY A 752 33.57 7.78 7.71
N ALA A 753 32.35 7.57 7.19
CA ALA A 753 31.99 8.08 5.87
C ALA A 753 31.88 9.60 5.93
N SER A 754 32.55 10.31 5.02
CA SER A 754 32.43 11.76 4.92
C SER A 754 31.15 12.17 4.18
N ASP A 755 30.75 13.43 4.30
CA ASP A 755 29.60 13.93 3.53
C ASP A 755 29.85 13.86 2.00
N GLN A 756 31.12 13.88 1.56
CA GLN A 756 31.50 13.67 0.17
C GLN A 756 31.31 12.21 -0.27
N ASP A 757 31.62 11.25 0.61
CA ASP A 757 31.40 9.81 0.33
C ASP A 757 29.91 9.48 0.20
N LEU A 758 29.06 10.23 0.93
CA LEU A 758 27.61 10.03 0.94
C LEU A 758 26.87 10.89 -0.10
N GLU A 759 27.48 11.91 -0.69
CA GLU A 759 26.82 12.75 -1.71
C GLU A 759 26.18 11.94 -2.85
N PRO A 760 26.81 10.88 -3.40
CA PRO A 760 26.21 10.06 -4.44
C PRO A 760 24.92 9.35 -4.02
N LEU A 761 24.77 9.01 -2.73
CA LEU A 761 23.51 8.49 -2.19
C LEU A 761 22.41 9.56 -2.25
N PHE A 762 22.75 10.82 -1.91
CA PHE A 762 21.83 11.96 -1.99
C PHE A 762 21.63 12.50 -3.42
N ARG A 763 22.32 11.95 -4.42
CA ARG A 763 22.06 12.20 -5.86
C ARG A 763 21.25 11.07 -6.51
N SER A 764 20.93 10.03 -5.76
CA SER A 764 20.33 8.80 -6.31
C SER A 764 18.93 9.01 -6.88
N ALA A 765 18.15 9.98 -6.36
CA ALA A 765 16.88 10.35 -6.97
C ALA A 765 17.07 10.89 -8.41
N GLU A 766 18.07 11.75 -8.65
CA GLU A 766 18.39 12.21 -10.01
C GLU A 766 18.86 11.03 -10.90
N GLY A 767 19.65 10.11 -10.36
CA GLY A 767 20.08 8.90 -11.06
C GLY A 767 18.89 8.04 -11.53
N TYR A 768 17.93 7.78 -10.66
CA TYR A 768 16.72 7.04 -10.98
C TYR A 768 15.88 7.75 -12.06
N LEU A 769 15.69 9.07 -11.97
CA LEU A 769 14.91 9.82 -12.96
C LEU A 769 15.59 9.88 -14.33
N ARG A 770 16.92 9.84 -14.40
CA ARG A 770 17.66 9.76 -15.67
C ARG A 770 17.41 8.42 -16.37
N MET A 771 17.38 7.33 -15.61
CA MET A 771 17.02 6.00 -16.09
C MET A 771 15.55 6.00 -16.57
N TRP A 772 14.63 6.50 -15.76
CA TRP A 772 13.21 6.51 -16.13
C TRP A 772 12.94 7.34 -17.39
N ARG A 773 13.51 8.54 -17.47
CA ARG A 773 13.36 9.39 -18.67
C ARG A 773 13.95 8.74 -19.92
N ARG A 774 14.96 7.86 -19.78
CA ARG A 774 15.50 7.09 -20.91
C ARG A 774 14.47 6.10 -21.45
N ALA A 775 13.75 5.39 -20.58
CA ALA A 775 12.65 4.50 -20.96
C ALA A 775 11.52 5.26 -21.68
N GLU A 776 11.07 6.38 -21.11
CA GLU A 776 10.02 7.22 -21.71
C GLU A 776 10.41 7.76 -23.09
N ARG A 777 11.66 8.23 -23.24
CA ARG A 777 12.18 8.71 -24.53
C ARG A 777 12.30 7.59 -25.56
N TRP A 778 12.69 6.39 -25.14
CA TRP A 778 12.76 5.25 -26.04
C TRP A 778 11.39 4.96 -26.64
N ALA A 779 10.35 4.95 -25.80
CA ALA A 779 8.97 4.73 -26.23
C ALA A 779 8.47 5.85 -27.16
N ALA A 780 8.74 7.12 -26.83
CA ALA A 780 8.28 8.27 -27.62
C ALA A 780 8.90 8.39 -29.03
N LEU A 781 10.01 7.69 -29.30
CA LEU A 781 10.69 7.71 -30.60
C LEU A 781 10.18 6.66 -31.60
N ARG A 782 9.26 5.79 -31.17
CA ARG A 782 8.67 4.72 -31.99
C ARG A 782 7.17 4.95 -32.15
#